data_AF-A0A9W9YUF2-F1
#
_entry.id   AF-A0A9W9YUF2-F1
#
_cell.length_a   1.000
_cell.length_b   1.000
_cell.length_c   1.000
_cell.angle_alpha   90.00
_cell.angle_beta   90.00
_cell.angle_gamma   90.00
#
_symmetry.space_group_name_H-M   'P 1'
#
loop_
_entity.id
_entity.type
_entity.pdbx_description
1 polymer ?
#
loop_
_entity_poly.entity_id
_entity_poly.type
_entity_poly.pdbx_seq_one_letter_code
_entity_poly.pdbx_strand_id
1 'polypeptide(L)'
;MDDKHRTTLRDAWSSLRKDLEPNRLLPHLVDVLDAEDVQKVKAEVTREDRIDKLLEILPRRGPEAFGHFLNALLEIQPFLAYPLIQQSEKEEMKTELKCERTNSAKLRKENDLLRTGLEKEQHKRKKTARELQELMSLQHELCTEKDEDNKHLIKTRIQELENLISSQEEIVIPDRIIPNGIELDDTLATFQDQATSPGEPIHLEFEGNQTCSRCRDLEKELHALKTEMKAGQPEHNEEMQTLEKEKNDKMFESMQLKEQQIENLRQEKATIELQLRDQKAEMEKELKNDNENNVKAVGEKDRIRKEHTESSQLIGKLNEEKNDLQAERNRLSSKTEKLLKKVDELQEEIKKSKNFVSRDQTCSRCHDLEKELQLKHNVEMQTLEKEKNDEMFESMQLKEQQIENLRQEKAKIEFQLRGQKAEMEKELTKMKAKHTEAVRDKDRIRKEHNSQLIDKLNKEKEKLTKKKNDLEAEQNRLSSKTEKLLKEVNELQEEIKKSKDFVSRDQTCSRCHDLEKELQLKHNVDMQTLEKEKNDKMFESMQLKEQQIENLRQEKAKIELQLRGQKAEMENELTNIKAKHAKAVREKDRIRKEHTESSQLIGKLNEEKNILEAEQNRLSSKTEKLLKKVNELQEEIKKSKNFVSRNQTCSRCHDLEKELDALKTENKQLQLKHNEERQTLEKEKNDKMFESMQLKEQQIENLRQEKAQIELQLRYQKAEMENELTNTKEKHFEAVREKDRESFQLIEKLNKEKEKLIKSRKYQLYILCKC
;
A
#
# COMPACT_ATOMS: atom_id res chain seq x y z
N MET A 1 -15.63 -14.54 -32.08
CA MET A 1 -14.36 -14.86 -31.40
C MET A 1 -13.59 -13.57 -31.38
N ASP A 2 -13.07 -13.18 -30.23
CA ASP A 2 -12.40 -11.88 -30.08
C ASP A 2 -11.07 -11.87 -30.82
N ASP A 3 -10.61 -10.67 -31.21
CA ASP A 3 -9.38 -10.52 -32.00
C ASP A 3 -8.13 -11.04 -31.28
N LYS A 4 -8.13 -11.03 -29.94
CA LYS A 4 -7.08 -11.64 -29.12
C LYS A 4 -7.01 -13.15 -29.38
N HIS A 5 -8.12 -13.86 -29.22
CA HIS A 5 -8.22 -15.30 -29.46
C HIS A 5 -7.86 -15.67 -30.91
N ARG A 6 -8.27 -14.84 -31.89
CA ARG A 6 -7.89 -15.02 -33.30
C ARG A 6 -6.37 -14.91 -33.52
N THR A 7 -5.72 -13.98 -32.81
CA THR A 7 -4.27 -13.80 -32.86
C THR A 7 -3.56 -14.99 -32.22
N THR A 8 -4.01 -15.42 -31.04
CA THR A 8 -3.49 -16.61 -30.35
C THR A 8 -3.58 -17.86 -31.22
N LEU A 9 -4.73 -18.10 -31.87
CA LEU A 9 -4.86 -19.23 -32.81
C LEU A 9 -3.93 -19.11 -34.02
N ARG A 10 -3.75 -17.90 -34.56
CA ARG A 10 -2.87 -17.68 -35.71
C ARG A 10 -1.40 -17.93 -35.37
N ASP A 11 -0.97 -17.51 -34.19
CA ASP A 11 0.40 -17.73 -33.72
C ASP A 11 0.67 -19.21 -33.44
N ALA A 12 -0.31 -19.91 -32.85
CA ALA A 12 -0.23 -21.34 -32.54
C ALA A 12 -0.54 -22.26 -33.75
N TRP A 13 -0.86 -21.69 -34.91
CA TRP A 13 -1.31 -22.44 -36.09
C TRP A 13 -0.28 -23.50 -36.52
N SER A 14 1.00 -23.13 -36.53
CA SER A 14 2.09 -24.02 -36.94
C SER A 14 2.30 -25.22 -36.00
N SER A 15 2.09 -25.03 -34.69
CA SER A 15 2.14 -26.12 -33.71
C SER A 15 0.91 -27.00 -33.79
N LEU A 16 -0.28 -26.39 -33.93
CA LEU A 16 -1.54 -27.14 -34.04
C LEU A 16 -1.55 -28.01 -35.30
N ARG A 17 -1.09 -27.49 -36.43
CA ARG A 17 -1.01 -28.24 -37.69
C ARG A 17 -0.19 -29.53 -37.58
N LYS A 18 0.83 -29.58 -36.71
CA LYS A 18 1.71 -30.74 -36.55
C LYS A 18 1.08 -31.87 -35.74
N ASP A 19 0.32 -31.53 -34.71
CA ASP A 19 -0.01 -32.47 -33.62
C ASP A 19 -1.52 -32.61 -33.37
N LEU A 20 -2.36 -31.76 -33.95
CA LEU A 20 -3.81 -31.79 -33.76
C LEU A 20 -4.45 -32.98 -34.52
N GLU A 21 -5.37 -33.68 -33.85
CA GLU A 21 -6.12 -34.80 -34.42
C GLU A 21 -7.61 -34.41 -34.62
N PRO A 22 -7.97 -33.77 -35.75
CA PRO A 22 -9.28 -33.12 -35.92
C PRO A 22 -10.45 -34.10 -35.80
N ASN A 23 -10.32 -35.34 -36.27
CA ASN A 23 -11.42 -36.32 -36.20
C ASN A 23 -11.79 -36.72 -34.76
N ARG A 24 -10.83 -36.66 -33.81
CA ARG A 24 -11.09 -36.91 -32.39
C ARG A 24 -11.70 -35.71 -31.68
N LEU A 25 -11.40 -34.51 -32.18
CA LEU A 25 -11.86 -33.26 -31.58
C LEU A 25 -13.28 -32.89 -32.04
N LEU A 26 -13.63 -33.15 -33.31
CA LEU A 26 -14.92 -32.74 -33.90
C LEU A 26 -16.17 -33.17 -33.10
N PRO A 27 -16.26 -34.38 -32.50
CA PRO A 27 -17.41 -34.76 -31.68
C PRO A 27 -17.61 -33.91 -30.41
N HIS A 28 -16.57 -33.22 -29.95
CA HIS A 28 -16.59 -32.35 -28.76
C HIS A 28 -16.86 -30.88 -29.11
N LEU A 29 -17.00 -30.56 -30.40
CA LEU A 29 -17.23 -29.19 -30.90
C LEU A 29 -18.66 -28.97 -31.42
N VAL A 30 -19.61 -29.85 -31.05
CA VAL A 30 -21.00 -29.82 -31.55
C VAL A 30 -21.73 -28.53 -31.16
N ASP A 31 -21.36 -27.90 -30.04
CA ASP A 31 -21.97 -26.64 -29.59
C ASP A 31 -21.53 -25.42 -30.41
N VAL A 32 -20.46 -25.54 -31.21
CA VAL A 32 -19.86 -24.44 -31.98
C VAL A 32 -19.87 -24.68 -33.48
N LEU A 33 -19.72 -25.94 -33.90
CA LEU A 33 -19.69 -26.35 -35.30
C LEU A 33 -21.00 -27.04 -35.67
N ASP A 34 -21.65 -26.56 -36.72
CA ASP A 34 -22.82 -27.22 -37.26
C ASP A 34 -22.45 -28.49 -38.05
N ALA A 35 -23.45 -29.28 -38.42
CA ALA A 35 -23.23 -30.52 -39.17
C ALA A 35 -22.54 -30.27 -40.52
N GLU A 36 -22.78 -29.11 -41.14
CA GLU A 36 -22.19 -28.74 -42.42
C GLU A 36 -20.69 -28.44 -42.27
N ASP A 37 -20.27 -27.74 -41.21
CA ASP A 37 -18.87 -27.52 -40.88
C ASP A 37 -18.12 -28.82 -40.64
N VAL A 38 -18.72 -29.71 -39.84
CA VAL A 38 -18.12 -31.01 -39.54
C VAL A 38 -17.91 -31.80 -40.84
N GLN A 39 -18.86 -31.72 -41.79
CA GLN A 39 -18.71 -32.33 -43.11
C GLN A 39 -17.64 -31.64 -43.95
N LYS A 40 -17.57 -30.30 -43.97
CA LYS A 40 -16.52 -29.53 -44.67
C LYS A 40 -15.13 -29.90 -44.18
N VAL A 41 -14.94 -29.99 -42.86
CA VAL A 41 -13.67 -30.42 -42.28
C VAL A 41 -13.38 -31.87 -42.65
N LYS A 42 -14.36 -32.79 -42.59
CA LYS A 42 -14.13 -34.20 -42.94
C LYS A 42 -13.87 -34.45 -44.43
N ALA A 43 -14.34 -33.57 -45.31
CA ALA A 43 -14.18 -33.67 -46.75
C ALA A 43 -12.73 -33.47 -47.22
N GLU A 44 -11.91 -32.77 -46.44
CA GLU A 44 -10.50 -32.55 -46.78
C GLU A 44 -9.68 -33.85 -46.69
N VAL A 45 -8.77 -34.03 -47.65
CA VAL A 45 -8.08 -35.32 -47.85
C VAL A 45 -7.01 -35.55 -46.80
N THR A 46 -6.16 -34.56 -46.55
CA THR A 46 -5.01 -34.70 -45.64
C THR A 46 -5.36 -34.23 -44.23
N ARG A 47 -4.68 -34.76 -43.21
CA ARG A 47 -4.86 -34.33 -41.81
C ARG A 47 -4.61 -32.83 -41.65
N GLU A 48 -3.59 -32.30 -42.32
CA GLU A 48 -3.24 -30.88 -42.25
C GLU A 48 -4.32 -29.98 -42.86
N ASP A 49 -4.86 -30.34 -44.03
CA ASP A 49 -5.94 -29.56 -44.67
C ASP A 49 -7.20 -29.54 -43.80
N ARG A 50 -7.49 -30.65 -43.10
CA ARG A 50 -8.59 -30.69 -42.11
C ARG A 50 -8.35 -29.71 -40.95
N ILE A 51 -7.12 -29.65 -40.44
CA ILE A 51 -6.75 -28.73 -39.36
C ILE A 51 -6.87 -27.29 -39.85
N ASP A 52 -6.32 -26.98 -41.02
CA ASP A 52 -6.39 -25.65 -41.62
C ASP A 52 -7.85 -25.23 -41.82
N LYS A 53 -8.71 -26.14 -42.31
CA LYS A 53 -10.14 -25.87 -42.51
C LYS A 53 -10.88 -25.65 -41.19
N LEU A 54 -10.59 -26.46 -40.17
CA LEU A 54 -11.14 -26.29 -38.83
C LEU A 54 -10.76 -24.92 -38.23
N LEU A 55 -9.47 -24.57 -38.30
CA LEU A 55 -8.95 -23.30 -37.79
C LEU A 55 -9.42 -22.09 -38.63
N GLU A 56 -9.79 -22.27 -39.90
CA GLU A 56 -10.43 -21.25 -40.73
C GLU A 56 -11.89 -20.98 -40.30
N ILE A 57 -12.63 -22.02 -39.91
CA ILE A 57 -14.05 -21.95 -39.54
C ILE A 57 -14.24 -21.36 -38.14
N LEU A 58 -13.44 -21.79 -37.15
CA LEU A 58 -13.59 -21.42 -35.74
C LEU A 58 -13.74 -19.90 -35.49
N PRO A 59 -12.90 -19.01 -36.09
CA PRO A 59 -13.03 -17.56 -35.93
C PRO A 59 -14.36 -16.94 -36.37
N ARG A 60 -15.13 -17.65 -37.22
CA ARG A 60 -16.41 -17.20 -37.79
C ARG A 60 -17.62 -17.59 -36.94
N ARG A 61 -17.47 -18.52 -35.98
CA ARG A 61 -18.61 -19.17 -35.29
C ARG A 61 -19.13 -18.48 -34.03
N GLY A 62 -18.46 -17.41 -33.57
CA GLY A 62 -18.94 -16.60 -32.44
C GLY A 62 -17.90 -16.42 -31.33
N PRO A 63 -18.17 -15.57 -30.32
CA PRO A 63 -17.24 -15.26 -29.23
C PRO A 63 -16.81 -16.48 -28.43
N GLU A 64 -17.73 -17.41 -28.17
CA GLU A 64 -17.52 -18.60 -27.33
C GLU A 64 -16.73 -19.72 -28.03
N ALA A 65 -16.58 -19.64 -29.35
CA ALA A 65 -15.93 -20.67 -30.17
C ALA A 65 -14.53 -21.06 -29.68
N PHE A 66 -13.76 -20.10 -29.16
CA PHE A 66 -12.41 -20.35 -28.65
C PHE A 66 -12.42 -21.12 -27.33
N GLY A 67 -13.37 -20.81 -26.43
CA GLY A 67 -13.50 -21.48 -25.13
C GLY A 67 -13.89 -22.94 -25.30
N HIS A 68 -14.90 -23.23 -26.12
CA HIS A 68 -15.28 -24.61 -26.44
C HIS A 68 -14.15 -25.37 -27.15
N PHE A 69 -13.40 -24.70 -28.05
CA PHE A 69 -12.23 -25.30 -28.68
C PHE A 69 -11.14 -25.68 -27.67
N LEU A 70 -10.84 -24.80 -26.72
CA LEU A 70 -9.89 -25.09 -25.63
C LEU A 70 -10.38 -26.21 -24.71
N ASN A 71 -11.67 -26.25 -24.38
CA ASN A 71 -12.25 -27.31 -23.54
C ASN A 71 -12.16 -28.66 -24.24
N ALA A 72 -12.54 -28.74 -25.52
CA ALA A 72 -12.37 -29.95 -26.31
C ALA A 72 -10.90 -30.38 -26.40
N LEU A 73 -9.98 -29.41 -26.54
CA LEU A 73 -8.55 -29.68 -26.53
C LEU A 73 -8.06 -30.17 -25.17
N LEU A 74 -8.53 -29.60 -24.06
CA LEU A 74 -8.20 -30.05 -22.70
C LEU A 74 -8.63 -31.50 -22.47
N GLU A 75 -9.81 -31.89 -22.97
CA GLU A 75 -10.32 -33.24 -22.84
C GLU A 75 -9.54 -34.26 -23.68
N ILE A 76 -9.22 -33.92 -24.94
CA ILE A 76 -8.72 -34.90 -25.91
C ILE A 76 -7.20 -34.81 -26.11
N GLN A 77 -6.63 -33.61 -26.11
CA GLN A 77 -5.21 -33.36 -26.34
C GLN A 77 -4.65 -32.25 -25.42
N PRO A 78 -4.60 -32.47 -24.07
CA PRO A 78 -4.27 -31.43 -23.11
C PRO A 78 -2.91 -30.74 -23.37
N PHE A 79 -1.95 -31.48 -23.93
CA PHE A 79 -0.62 -30.96 -24.26
C PHE A 79 -0.63 -29.82 -25.31
N LEU A 80 -1.68 -29.73 -26.14
CA LEU A 80 -1.90 -28.61 -27.07
C LEU A 80 -2.71 -27.48 -26.43
N ALA A 81 -3.57 -27.81 -25.46
CA ALA A 81 -4.39 -26.84 -24.77
C ALA A 81 -3.57 -25.93 -23.85
N TYR A 82 -2.67 -26.49 -23.04
CA TYR A 82 -1.90 -25.71 -22.06
C TYR A 82 -1.08 -24.56 -22.68
N PRO A 83 -0.32 -24.78 -23.78
CA PRO A 83 0.40 -23.68 -24.43
C PRO A 83 -0.53 -22.59 -24.96
N LEU A 84 -1.69 -22.97 -25.52
CA LEU A 84 -2.68 -22.02 -26.01
C LEU A 84 -3.28 -21.17 -24.89
N ILE A 85 -3.60 -21.78 -23.74
CA ILE A 85 -4.13 -21.09 -22.55
C ILE A 85 -3.10 -20.07 -22.05
N GLN A 86 -1.84 -20.49 -21.89
CA GLN A 86 -0.76 -19.58 -21.47
C GLN A 86 -0.57 -18.42 -22.46
N GLN A 87 -0.72 -18.68 -23.75
CA GLN A 87 -0.58 -17.65 -24.77
C GLN A 87 -1.77 -16.68 -24.79
N SER A 88 -2.99 -17.15 -24.56
CA SER A 88 -4.16 -16.26 -24.41
C SER A 88 -4.05 -15.38 -23.16
N GLU A 89 -3.65 -15.94 -22.01
CA GLU A 89 -3.42 -15.18 -20.78
C GLU A 89 -2.32 -14.13 -20.95
N LYS A 90 -1.24 -14.49 -21.66
CA LYS A 90 -0.14 -13.56 -21.94
C LYS A 90 -0.57 -12.38 -22.81
N GLU A 91 -1.40 -12.60 -23.82
CA GLU A 91 -1.90 -11.51 -24.66
C GLU A 91 -2.94 -10.66 -23.93
N GLU A 92 -3.74 -11.27 -23.05
CA GLU A 92 -4.65 -10.54 -22.14
C GLU A 92 -3.87 -9.58 -21.23
N MET A 93 -2.88 -10.08 -20.49
CA MET A 93 -2.00 -9.26 -19.65
C MET A 93 -1.33 -8.12 -20.43
N LYS A 94 -0.91 -8.37 -21.67
CA LYS A 94 -0.29 -7.35 -22.53
C LYS A 94 -1.28 -6.26 -22.94
N THR A 95 -2.54 -6.63 -23.21
CA THR A 95 -3.59 -5.66 -23.53
C THR A 95 -3.99 -4.83 -22.31
N GLU A 96 -4.15 -5.45 -21.14
CA GLU A 96 -4.41 -4.74 -19.88
C GLU A 96 -3.29 -3.77 -19.55
N LEU A 97 -2.03 -4.21 -19.65
CA LEU A 97 -0.87 -3.35 -19.44
C LEU A 97 -0.85 -2.15 -20.40
N LYS A 98 -1.31 -2.32 -21.64
CA LYS A 98 -1.42 -1.22 -22.61
C LYS A 98 -2.54 -0.25 -22.20
N CYS A 99 -3.69 -0.75 -21.77
CA CYS A 99 -4.80 0.06 -21.25
C CYS A 99 -4.39 0.83 -19.99
N GLU A 100 -3.72 0.19 -19.03
CA GLU A 100 -3.22 0.83 -17.82
C GLU A 100 -2.20 1.93 -18.14
N ARG A 101 -1.28 1.70 -19.08
CA ARG A 101 -0.34 2.74 -19.53
C ARG A 101 -1.07 3.95 -20.12
N THR A 102 -2.13 3.73 -20.90
CA THR A 102 -2.94 4.85 -21.42
C THR A 102 -3.72 5.58 -20.34
N ASN A 103 -4.28 4.86 -19.36
CA ASN A 103 -4.98 5.48 -18.22
C ASN A 103 -4.01 6.26 -17.32
N SER A 104 -2.83 5.71 -17.05
CA SER A 104 -1.77 6.39 -16.31
C SER A 104 -1.33 7.67 -17.03
N ALA A 105 -1.18 7.64 -18.35
CA ALA A 105 -0.86 8.84 -19.13
C ALA A 105 -1.97 9.90 -19.07
N LYS A 106 -3.25 9.51 -19.06
CA LYS A 106 -4.39 10.43 -18.88
C LYS A 106 -4.39 11.06 -17.50
N LEU A 107 -4.23 10.26 -16.44
CA LEU A 107 -4.18 10.74 -15.06
C LEU A 107 -3.02 11.70 -14.82
N ARG A 108 -1.85 11.46 -15.43
CA ARG A 108 -0.72 12.41 -15.36
C ARG A 108 -1.07 13.76 -15.98
N LYS A 109 -1.68 13.77 -17.16
CA LYS A 109 -2.14 15.02 -17.82
C LYS A 109 -3.17 15.77 -16.97
N GLU A 110 -4.11 15.05 -16.36
CA GLU A 110 -5.10 15.65 -15.46
C GLU A 110 -4.45 16.23 -14.20
N ASN A 111 -3.48 15.52 -13.61
CA ASN A 111 -2.74 16.01 -12.45
C ASN A 111 -1.93 17.28 -12.78
N ASP A 112 -1.29 17.32 -13.95
CA ASP A 112 -0.56 18.50 -14.43
C ASP A 112 -1.51 19.70 -14.64
N LEU A 113 -2.71 19.47 -15.16
CA LEU A 113 -3.74 20.52 -15.29
C LEU A 113 -4.22 21.02 -13.92
N LEU A 114 -4.44 20.13 -12.95
CA LEU A 114 -4.82 20.52 -11.59
C LEU A 114 -3.72 21.30 -10.89
N ARG A 115 -2.46 20.88 -11.04
CA ARG A 115 -1.30 21.57 -10.46
C ARG A 115 -1.14 22.97 -11.02
N THR A 116 -1.22 23.14 -12.34
CA THR A 116 -1.16 24.46 -12.98
C THR A 116 -2.36 25.33 -12.60
N GLY A 117 -3.55 24.75 -12.42
CA GLY A 117 -4.73 25.44 -11.89
C GLY A 117 -4.52 25.95 -10.47
N LEU A 118 -3.97 25.10 -9.58
CA LEU A 118 -3.67 25.46 -8.19
C LEU A 118 -2.62 26.57 -8.10
N GLU A 119 -1.57 26.52 -8.92
CA GLU A 119 -0.53 27.56 -8.98
C GLU A 119 -1.11 28.92 -9.41
N LYS A 120 -1.98 28.95 -10.42
CA LYS A 120 -2.70 30.16 -10.83
C LYS A 120 -3.57 30.71 -9.71
N GLU A 121 -4.28 29.85 -8.99
CA GLU A 121 -5.14 30.27 -7.88
C GLU A 121 -4.31 30.81 -6.69
N GLN A 122 -3.18 30.18 -6.38
CA GLN A 122 -2.24 30.72 -5.40
C GLN A 122 -1.67 32.08 -5.81
N HIS A 123 -1.39 32.28 -7.10
CA HIS A 123 -0.94 33.57 -7.61
C HIS A 123 -2.02 34.64 -7.46
N LYS A 124 -3.28 34.32 -7.76
CA LYS A 124 -4.43 35.22 -7.51
C LYS A 124 -4.55 35.58 -6.03
N ARG A 125 -4.51 34.60 -5.13
CA ARG A 125 -4.55 34.85 -3.68
C ARG A 125 -3.39 35.74 -3.20
N LYS A 126 -2.17 35.51 -3.71
CA LYS A 126 -1.02 36.39 -3.43
C LYS A 126 -1.18 37.80 -3.98
N LYS A 127 -1.91 37.98 -5.07
CA LYS A 127 -2.24 39.30 -5.62
C LYS A 127 -3.27 40.00 -4.74
N THR A 128 -4.38 39.34 -4.43
CA THR A 128 -5.43 39.88 -3.53
C THR A 128 -4.89 40.20 -2.14
N ALA A 129 -3.99 39.38 -1.60
CA ALA A 129 -3.35 39.66 -0.30
C ALA A 129 -2.48 40.92 -0.34
N ARG A 130 -1.79 41.19 -1.47
CA ARG A 130 -1.01 42.43 -1.65
C ARG A 130 -1.93 43.64 -1.78
N GLU A 131 -2.98 43.53 -2.60
CA GLU A 131 -3.99 44.59 -2.75
C GLU A 131 -4.65 44.91 -1.39
N LEU A 132 -4.96 43.89 -0.58
CA LEU A 132 -5.50 44.08 0.78
C LEU A 132 -4.50 44.77 1.72
N GLN A 133 -3.22 44.37 1.65
CA GLN A 133 -2.16 44.99 2.45
C GLN A 133 -1.97 46.48 2.07
N GLU A 134 -2.00 46.80 0.78
CA GLU A 134 -1.95 48.19 0.28
C GLU A 134 -3.14 49.00 0.79
N LEU A 135 -4.36 48.44 0.76
CA LEU A 135 -5.55 49.08 1.32
C LEU A 135 -5.43 49.31 2.84
N MET A 136 -4.88 48.35 3.59
CA MET A 136 -4.63 48.53 5.02
C MET A 136 -3.60 49.62 5.30
N SER A 137 -2.54 49.72 4.49
CA SER A 137 -1.57 50.81 4.59
C SER A 137 -2.19 52.17 4.29
N LEU A 138 -3.00 52.29 3.24
CA LEU A 138 -3.74 53.51 2.91
C LEU A 138 -4.71 53.90 4.02
N GLN A 139 -5.43 52.93 4.60
CA GLN A 139 -6.31 53.17 5.75
C GLN A 139 -5.52 53.68 6.96
N HIS A 140 -4.31 53.17 7.19
CA HIS A 140 -3.46 53.61 8.29
C HIS A 140 -2.91 55.03 8.07
N GLU A 141 -2.47 55.36 6.85
CA GLU A 141 -2.06 56.71 6.47
C GLU A 141 -3.21 57.71 6.63
N LEU A 142 -4.40 57.38 6.13
CA LEU A 142 -5.62 58.19 6.32
C LEU A 142 -6.05 58.35 7.79
N CYS A 143 -5.73 57.38 8.66
CA CYS A 143 -6.01 57.46 10.10
C CYS A 143 -4.95 58.26 10.88
N THR A 144 -3.78 58.54 10.29
CA THR A 144 -2.67 59.23 10.96
C THR A 144 -2.54 60.70 10.59
N GLU A 145 -3.17 61.13 9.48
CA GLU A 145 -3.40 62.56 9.20
C GLU A 145 -4.70 63.03 9.87
N LYS A 146 -4.52 63.83 10.93
CA LYS A 146 -5.57 64.58 11.61
C LYS A 146 -6.32 65.45 10.59
N ASP A 147 -7.61 65.21 10.42
CA ASP A 147 -8.66 66.23 10.35
C ASP A 147 -10.04 65.51 10.43
N GLU A 148 -10.91 65.96 11.35
CA GLU A 148 -12.26 65.41 11.55
C GLU A 148 -13.11 65.39 10.26
N ASP A 149 -12.76 66.24 9.30
CA ASP A 149 -13.42 66.34 7.99
C ASP A 149 -13.22 65.09 7.11
N ASN A 150 -12.08 64.39 7.24
CA ASN A 150 -11.81 63.15 6.48
C ASN A 150 -12.59 61.94 7.00
N LYS A 151 -12.98 61.94 8.28
CA LYS A 151 -13.81 60.87 8.87
C LYS A 151 -15.18 60.80 8.20
N HIS A 152 -15.73 61.94 7.81
CA HIS A 152 -17.00 62.02 7.11
C HIS A 152 -16.88 61.55 5.64
N LEU A 153 -15.76 61.85 4.98
CA LEU A 153 -15.48 61.41 3.61
C LEU A 153 -15.31 59.88 3.54
N ILE A 154 -14.55 59.30 4.48
CA ILE A 154 -14.34 57.84 4.56
C ILE A 154 -15.66 57.12 4.85
N LYS A 155 -16.50 57.66 5.74
CA LYS A 155 -17.83 57.09 6.03
C LYS A 155 -18.75 57.12 4.80
N THR A 156 -18.69 58.17 4.00
CA THR A 156 -19.46 58.30 2.75
C THR A 156 -18.97 57.29 1.70
N ARG A 157 -17.65 57.10 1.58
CA ARG A 157 -17.06 56.14 0.63
C ARG A 157 -17.34 54.69 1.00
N ILE A 158 -17.36 54.37 2.30
CA ILE A 158 -17.78 53.05 2.80
C ILE A 158 -19.25 52.78 2.43
N GLN A 159 -20.13 53.76 2.61
CA GLN A 159 -21.54 53.62 2.23
C GLN A 159 -21.73 53.44 0.71
N GLU A 160 -20.95 54.15 -0.11
CA GLU A 160 -20.95 53.97 -1.58
C GLU A 160 -20.49 52.57 -1.99
N LEU A 161 -19.46 52.02 -1.34
CA LEU A 161 -18.95 50.67 -1.60
C LEU A 161 -19.94 49.59 -1.14
N GLU A 162 -20.60 49.77 0.00
CA GLU A 162 -21.66 48.86 0.48
C GLU A 162 -22.85 48.82 -0.49
N ASN A 163 -23.24 49.98 -1.04
CA ASN A 163 -24.29 50.07 -2.06
C ASN A 163 -23.87 49.42 -3.38
N LEU A 164 -22.60 49.58 -3.79
CA LEU A 164 -22.05 48.93 -4.98
C LEU A 164 -22.00 47.41 -4.83
N ILE A 165 -21.56 46.90 -3.68
CA ILE A 165 -21.55 45.46 -3.38
C ILE A 165 -22.98 44.91 -3.40
N SER A 166 -23.93 45.61 -2.77
CA SER A 166 -25.35 45.22 -2.78
C SER A 166 -25.94 45.22 -4.20
N SER A 167 -25.52 46.15 -5.06
CA SER A 167 -25.97 46.19 -6.47
C SER A 167 -25.29 45.16 -7.38
N GLN A 168 -24.07 44.69 -7.04
CA GLN A 168 -23.38 43.63 -7.77
C GLN A 168 -23.87 42.23 -7.40
N GLU A 169 -24.38 42.05 -6.18
CA GLU A 169 -25.06 40.81 -5.77
C GLU A 169 -26.39 40.58 -6.51
N GLU A 170 -26.97 41.63 -7.12
CA GLU A 170 -28.19 41.54 -7.94
C GLU A 170 -27.91 41.12 -9.41
N ILE A 171 -26.65 41.03 -9.85
CA ILE A 171 -26.30 40.75 -11.26
C ILE A 171 -25.20 39.68 -11.37
N VAL A 172 -25.29 38.51 -10.72
CA VAL A 172 -24.53 37.33 -11.15
C VAL A 172 -25.25 36.01 -10.80
N ILE A 173 -26.22 35.60 -11.62
CA ILE A 173 -26.34 34.19 -12.03
C ILE A 173 -26.71 34.16 -13.52
N PRO A 174 -25.77 33.90 -14.44
CA PRO A 174 -26.09 33.34 -15.74
C PRO A 174 -26.09 31.81 -15.64
N ASP A 175 -27.27 31.24 -15.82
CA ASP A 175 -27.59 29.96 -16.42
C ASP A 175 -26.48 28.88 -16.44
N ARG A 176 -26.66 27.89 -15.57
CA ARG A 176 -26.33 26.51 -15.92
C ARG A 176 -27.60 25.78 -16.31
N ILE A 177 -27.71 25.61 -17.63
CA ILE A 177 -28.56 24.69 -18.37
C ILE A 177 -28.65 23.33 -17.67
N ILE A 178 -29.85 22.93 -17.28
CA ILE A 178 -30.28 21.53 -17.17
C ILE A 178 -31.53 21.39 -18.05
N PRO A 179 -31.52 20.51 -19.08
CA PRO A 179 -32.68 20.29 -19.93
C PRO A 179 -33.66 19.27 -19.33
N ASN A 180 -34.95 19.51 -19.61
CA ASN A 180 -36.12 18.65 -19.43
C ASN A 180 -36.59 18.51 -17.96
N GLY A 181 -37.83 18.80 -17.57
CA GLY A 181 -39.06 19.06 -18.29
C GLY A 181 -40.20 18.49 -17.44
N ILE A 182 -40.90 19.34 -16.68
CA ILE A 182 -42.22 19.06 -16.11
C ILE A 182 -42.98 20.40 -16.11
N GLU A 183 -43.99 20.46 -16.97
CA GLU A 183 -45.03 21.49 -17.02
C GLU A 183 -45.87 21.46 -15.74
N LEU A 184 -46.29 22.62 -15.23
CA LEU A 184 -47.66 22.84 -14.71
C LEU A 184 -47.90 24.32 -14.36
N ASP A 185 -48.73 24.92 -15.21
CA ASP A 185 -49.75 25.96 -15.04
C ASP A 185 -49.69 26.98 -13.89
N ASP A 186 -49.69 28.26 -14.33
CA ASP A 186 -50.71 29.28 -14.08
C ASP A 186 -51.55 29.17 -12.80
N THR A 187 -51.44 30.20 -11.95
CA THR A 187 -52.60 31.06 -11.59
C THR A 187 -52.25 32.16 -10.57
N LEU A 188 -52.84 33.35 -10.82
CA LEU A 188 -53.22 34.40 -9.85
C LEU A 188 -52.10 35.23 -9.19
N ALA A 189 -52.23 36.53 -8.97
CA ALA A 189 -53.05 37.62 -9.48
C ALA A 189 -52.47 38.86 -8.79
N THR A 190 -52.25 39.91 -9.56
CA THR A 190 -52.04 41.28 -9.09
C THR A 190 -53.26 41.79 -8.34
N PHE A 191 -53.07 42.28 -7.11
CA PHE A 191 -53.98 43.25 -6.48
C PHE A 191 -53.16 44.38 -5.85
N GLN A 192 -53.26 45.55 -6.48
CA GLN A 192 -53.11 46.85 -5.84
C GLN A 192 -54.37 47.10 -5.03
N ASP A 193 -54.24 47.67 -3.83
CA ASP A 193 -55.36 48.39 -3.21
C ASP A 193 -54.88 49.73 -2.66
N GLN A 194 -55.49 50.76 -3.24
CA GLN A 194 -55.56 52.13 -2.75
C GLN A 194 -56.71 52.19 -1.75
N ALA A 195 -56.47 52.78 -0.57
CA ALA A 195 -57.55 53.36 0.23
C ALA A 195 -57.01 54.51 1.07
N THR A 196 -57.02 55.69 0.48
CA THR A 196 -57.09 56.97 1.20
C THR A 196 -58.57 57.28 1.42
N SER A 197 -58.98 57.51 2.67
CA SER A 197 -60.27 58.12 3.00
C SER A 197 -60.06 59.13 4.13
N PRO A 198 -60.43 60.41 3.94
CA PRO A 198 -60.39 61.43 4.98
C PRO A 198 -61.74 61.44 5.73
N GLY A 199 -61.73 61.03 7.00
CA GLY A 199 -62.90 61.14 7.88
C GLY A 199 -63.02 62.53 8.49
N GLU A 200 -64.20 63.14 8.33
CA GLU A 200 -64.60 64.45 8.86
C GLU A 200 -64.57 64.53 10.40
N PRO A 201 -64.31 65.73 10.97
CA PRO A 201 -64.41 65.96 12.40
C PRO A 201 -65.88 66.13 12.83
N ILE A 202 -66.36 65.22 13.68
CA ILE A 202 -67.66 65.35 14.35
C ILE A 202 -67.55 66.45 15.40
N HIS A 203 -68.15 67.60 15.11
CA HIS A 203 -68.36 68.71 16.02
C HIS A 203 -69.58 68.40 16.90
N LEU A 204 -69.35 67.95 18.14
CA LEU A 204 -70.40 67.80 19.16
C LEU A 204 -70.44 69.07 20.01
N GLU A 205 -71.38 69.96 19.70
CA GLU A 205 -71.76 71.05 20.59
C GLU A 205 -72.54 70.45 21.77
N PHE A 206 -71.93 70.49 22.96
CA PHE A 206 -72.62 70.16 24.21
C PHE A 206 -72.96 71.47 24.93
N GLU A 207 -74.14 72.01 24.63
CA GLU A 207 -74.78 73.03 25.45
C GLU A 207 -75.32 72.39 26.74
N GLY A 208 -75.07 73.00 27.89
CA GLY A 208 -75.82 72.69 29.10
C GLY A 208 -75.07 72.84 30.40
N ASN A 209 -74.92 74.08 30.85
CA ASN A 209 -74.60 74.44 32.22
C ASN A 209 -75.59 73.79 33.22
N GLN A 210 -75.18 72.69 33.85
CA GLN A 210 -75.65 72.31 35.18
C GLN A 210 -74.44 71.89 36.00
N THR A 211 -74.03 72.74 36.94
CA THR A 211 -73.01 72.44 37.95
C THR A 211 -73.53 71.33 38.85
N CYS A 212 -73.25 70.09 38.47
CA CYS A 212 -73.45 68.91 39.30
C CYS A 212 -72.42 68.96 40.43
N SER A 213 -72.87 69.02 41.69
CA SER A 213 -71.99 69.02 42.88
C SER A 213 -71.02 67.83 42.91
N ARG A 214 -71.40 66.72 42.26
CA ARG A 214 -70.57 65.51 42.13
C ARG A 214 -69.36 65.69 41.22
N CYS A 215 -69.39 66.62 40.25
CA CYS A 215 -68.21 66.96 39.43
C CYS A 215 -67.16 67.70 40.25
N ARG A 216 -67.57 68.49 41.26
CA ARG A 216 -66.64 69.22 42.14
C ARG A 216 -65.94 68.29 43.13
N ASP A 217 -66.63 67.26 43.60
CA ASP A 217 -66.03 66.23 44.46
C ASP A 217 -65.16 65.27 43.64
N LEU A 218 -65.57 64.91 42.42
CA LEU A 218 -64.71 64.18 41.49
C LEU A 218 -63.47 64.99 41.10
N GLU A 219 -63.56 66.30 40.88
CA GLU A 219 -62.39 67.14 40.62
C GLU A 219 -61.43 67.19 41.81
N LYS A 220 -61.95 67.16 43.05
CA LYS A 220 -61.11 67.06 44.26
C LYS A 220 -60.47 65.69 44.39
N GLU A 221 -61.20 64.60 44.11
CA GLU A 221 -60.64 63.24 44.06
C GLU A 221 -59.60 63.10 42.94
N LEU A 222 -59.86 63.67 41.76
CA LEU A 222 -58.92 63.70 40.64
C LEU A 222 -57.69 64.55 40.98
N HIS A 223 -57.85 65.65 41.72
CA HIS A 223 -56.75 66.46 42.20
C HIS A 223 -55.97 65.74 43.31
N ALA A 224 -56.63 65.04 44.23
CA ALA A 224 -56.00 64.23 45.26
C ALA A 224 -55.20 63.08 44.64
N LEU A 225 -55.80 62.32 43.71
CA LEU A 225 -55.11 61.28 42.94
C LEU A 225 -53.96 61.84 42.10
N LYS A 226 -54.11 63.03 41.49
CA LYS A 226 -52.98 63.70 40.81
C LYS A 226 -51.86 64.09 41.77
N THR A 227 -52.20 64.42 43.01
CA THR A 227 -51.22 64.82 44.03
C THR A 227 -50.50 63.59 44.57
N GLU A 228 -51.21 62.48 44.81
CA GLU A 228 -50.65 61.19 45.18
C GLU A 228 -49.79 60.59 44.05
N MET A 229 -50.24 60.65 42.80
CA MET A 229 -49.44 60.24 41.64
C MET A 229 -48.19 61.10 41.49
N LYS A 230 -48.24 62.40 41.81
CA LYS A 230 -47.05 63.27 41.83
C LYS A 230 -46.13 63.00 43.01
N ALA A 231 -46.66 62.53 44.14
CA ALA A 231 -45.88 62.18 45.32
C ALA A 231 -45.15 60.82 45.16
N GLY A 232 -45.75 59.84 44.47
CA GLY A 232 -45.12 58.54 44.15
C GLY A 232 -44.26 58.53 42.88
N GLN A 233 -44.35 59.57 42.04
CA GLN A 233 -43.50 59.73 40.85
C GLN A 233 -41.98 59.70 41.13
N PRO A 234 -41.42 60.38 42.15
CA PRO A 234 -39.99 60.31 42.43
C PRO A 234 -39.52 58.89 42.81
N GLU A 235 -40.29 58.16 43.62
CA GLU A 235 -39.96 56.78 44.03
C GLU A 235 -39.98 55.82 42.83
N HIS A 236 -41.00 55.90 41.98
CA HIS A 236 -41.06 55.11 40.76
C HIS A 236 -39.94 55.49 39.77
N ASN A 237 -39.50 56.76 39.74
CA ASN A 237 -38.41 57.19 38.88
C ASN A 237 -37.05 56.68 39.39
N GLU A 238 -36.84 56.65 40.71
CA GLU A 238 -35.66 56.04 41.32
C GLU A 238 -35.62 54.51 41.12
N GLU A 239 -36.77 53.84 41.23
CA GLU A 239 -36.87 52.40 40.96
C GLU A 239 -36.62 52.07 39.48
N MET A 240 -37.15 52.88 38.55
CA MET A 240 -36.83 52.77 37.13
C MET A 240 -35.34 53.02 36.84
N GLN A 241 -34.71 54.00 37.49
CA GLN A 241 -33.29 54.28 37.32
C GLN A 241 -32.40 53.16 37.89
N THR A 242 -32.79 52.55 39.01
CA THR A 242 -32.05 51.41 39.58
C THR A 242 -32.18 50.17 38.72
N LEU A 243 -33.37 49.86 38.18
CA LEU A 243 -33.58 48.77 37.23
C LEU A 243 -32.83 48.99 35.92
N GLU A 244 -32.80 50.21 35.41
CA GLU A 244 -32.06 50.54 34.19
C GLU A 244 -30.55 50.44 34.40
N LYS A 245 -30.05 50.85 35.57
CA LYS A 245 -28.66 50.64 35.97
C LYS A 245 -28.32 49.15 36.08
N GLU A 246 -29.15 48.35 36.75
CA GLU A 246 -28.93 46.90 36.89
C GLU A 246 -28.98 46.17 35.53
N LYS A 247 -29.88 46.60 34.63
CA LYS A 247 -29.94 46.10 33.25
C LYS A 247 -28.65 46.42 32.50
N ASN A 248 -28.11 47.64 32.64
CA ASN A 248 -26.87 48.05 32.00
C ASN A 248 -25.66 47.28 32.57
N ASP A 249 -25.62 47.08 33.89
CA ASP A 249 -24.57 46.29 34.55
C ASP A 249 -24.59 44.82 34.08
N LYS A 250 -25.78 44.18 34.01
CA LYS A 250 -25.94 42.83 33.46
C LYS A 250 -25.59 42.74 31.98
N MET A 251 -25.89 43.79 31.19
CA MET A 251 -25.51 43.86 29.78
C MET A 251 -23.98 43.94 29.63
N PHE A 252 -23.32 44.72 30.49
CA PHE A 252 -21.87 44.84 30.53
C PHE A 252 -21.18 43.53 30.93
N GLU A 253 -21.67 42.85 31.97
CA GLU A 253 -21.16 41.52 32.37
C GLU A 253 -21.36 40.48 31.25
N SER A 254 -22.53 40.49 30.58
CA SER A 254 -22.78 39.61 29.43
C SER A 254 -21.83 39.88 28.27
N MET A 255 -21.52 41.15 28.01
CA MET A 255 -20.57 41.56 26.98
C MET A 255 -19.14 41.14 27.33
N GLN A 256 -18.70 41.29 28.58
CA GLN A 256 -17.40 40.81 29.03
C GLN A 256 -17.27 39.28 28.92
N LEU A 257 -18.33 38.53 29.26
CA LEU A 257 -18.34 37.08 29.12
C LEU A 257 -18.22 36.65 27.64
N LYS A 258 -18.93 37.35 26.73
CA LYS A 258 -18.83 37.11 25.28
C LYS A 258 -17.43 37.45 24.75
N GLU A 259 -16.84 38.56 25.19
CA GLU A 259 -15.46 38.95 24.84
C GLU A 259 -14.47 37.85 25.27
N GLN A 260 -14.62 37.33 26.49
CA GLN A 260 -13.78 36.26 27.00
C GLN A 260 -13.96 34.94 26.23
N GLN A 261 -15.19 34.61 25.82
CA GLN A 261 -15.46 33.45 24.97
C GLN A 261 -14.82 33.61 23.58
N ILE A 262 -14.91 34.79 22.97
CA ILE A 262 -14.26 35.10 21.68
C ILE A 262 -12.74 34.95 21.81
N GLU A 263 -12.16 35.43 22.90
CA GLU A 263 -10.72 35.33 23.12
C GLU A 263 -10.26 33.87 23.31
N ASN A 264 -11.03 33.05 24.02
CA ASN A 264 -10.76 31.61 24.12
C ASN A 264 -10.80 30.92 22.75
N LEU A 265 -11.80 31.24 21.92
CA LEU A 265 -11.91 30.71 20.55
C LEU A 265 -10.75 31.17 19.66
N ARG A 266 -10.25 32.41 19.83
CA ARG A 266 -9.06 32.90 19.13
C ARG A 266 -7.81 32.10 19.51
N GLN A 267 -7.63 31.80 20.79
CA GLN A 267 -6.51 30.99 21.29
C GLN A 267 -6.57 29.55 20.80
N GLU A 268 -7.76 28.94 20.79
CA GLU A 268 -7.98 27.59 20.28
C GLU A 268 -7.70 27.51 18.77
N LYS A 269 -8.22 28.48 17.99
CA LYS A 269 -7.92 28.61 16.56
C LYS A 269 -6.42 28.73 16.30
N ALA A 270 -5.71 29.59 17.03
CA ALA A 270 -4.26 29.76 16.88
C ALA A 270 -3.49 28.45 17.18
N THR A 271 -3.96 27.68 18.16
CA THR A 271 -3.39 26.37 18.51
C THR A 271 -3.57 25.35 17.39
N ILE A 272 -4.78 25.28 16.82
CA ILE A 272 -5.09 24.39 15.68
C ILE A 272 -4.27 24.79 14.45
N GLU A 273 -4.16 26.09 14.14
CA GLU A 273 -3.35 26.58 13.02
C GLU A 273 -1.87 26.22 13.17
N LEU A 274 -1.33 26.26 14.40
CA LEU A 274 0.03 25.83 14.68
C LEU A 274 0.19 24.33 14.48
N GLN A 275 -0.74 23.51 14.97
CA GLN A 275 -0.73 22.05 14.78
C GLN A 275 -0.79 21.66 13.29
N LEU A 276 -1.64 22.33 12.50
CA LEU A 276 -1.72 22.10 11.05
C LEU A 276 -0.43 22.49 10.34
N ARG A 277 0.24 23.55 10.78
CA ARG A 277 1.53 23.97 10.23
C ARG A 277 2.62 22.94 10.52
N ASP A 278 2.65 22.38 11.73
CA ASP A 278 3.60 21.33 12.13
C ASP A 278 3.35 20.03 11.35
N GLN A 279 2.09 19.58 11.24
CA GLN A 279 1.71 18.39 10.45
C GLN A 279 2.08 18.55 8.97
N LYS A 280 1.88 19.73 8.40
CA LYS A 280 2.26 20.01 7.01
C LYS A 280 3.79 19.92 6.82
N ALA A 281 4.57 20.47 7.75
CA ALA A 281 6.02 20.39 7.69
C ALA A 281 6.53 18.94 7.80
N GLU A 282 5.86 18.11 8.61
CA GLU A 282 6.18 16.68 8.73
C GLU A 282 5.87 15.91 7.43
N MET A 283 4.70 16.13 6.83
CA MET A 283 4.35 15.55 5.52
C MET A 283 5.32 15.97 4.41
N GLU A 284 5.73 17.26 4.36
CA GLU A 284 6.71 17.73 3.39
C GLU A 284 8.09 17.06 3.57
N LYS A 285 8.47 16.77 4.82
CA LYS A 285 9.71 16.06 5.14
C LYS A 285 9.66 14.59 4.69
N GLU A 286 8.53 13.91 4.90
CA GLU A 286 8.31 12.54 4.39
C GLU A 286 8.35 12.49 2.87
N LEU A 287 7.65 13.41 2.19
CA LEU A 287 7.62 13.47 0.73
C LEU A 287 9.01 13.68 0.12
N LYS A 288 9.85 14.50 0.78
CA LYS A 288 11.24 14.72 0.37
C LYS A 288 12.07 13.45 0.54
N ASN A 289 11.88 12.72 1.62
CA ASN A 289 12.60 11.48 1.90
C ASN A 289 12.22 10.37 0.90
N ASP A 290 10.94 10.27 0.54
CA ASP A 290 10.44 9.34 -0.46
C ASP A 290 10.98 9.66 -1.86
N ASN A 291 11.07 10.94 -2.21
CA ASN A 291 11.72 11.36 -3.46
C ASN A 291 13.21 11.01 -3.49
N GLU A 292 13.94 11.22 -2.40
CA GLU A 292 15.37 10.84 -2.31
C GLU A 292 15.56 9.31 -2.42
N ASN A 293 14.67 8.52 -1.82
CA ASN A 293 14.69 7.06 -1.92
C ASN A 293 14.36 6.59 -3.36
N ASN A 294 13.39 7.22 -4.01
CA ASN A 294 13.05 6.93 -5.41
C ASN A 294 14.21 7.26 -6.37
N VAL A 295 14.89 8.40 -6.18
CA VAL A 295 16.05 8.77 -6.99
C VAL A 295 17.19 7.74 -6.83
N LYS A 296 17.44 7.27 -5.60
CA LYS A 296 18.43 6.19 -5.35
C LYS A 296 18.02 4.88 -6.04
N ALA A 297 16.76 4.49 -5.94
CA ALA A 297 16.25 3.27 -6.56
C ALA A 297 16.32 3.31 -8.11
N VAL A 298 16.10 4.48 -8.72
CA VAL A 298 16.27 4.67 -10.17
C VAL A 298 17.74 4.53 -10.57
N GLY A 299 18.66 5.15 -9.83
CA GLY A 299 20.09 5.04 -10.10
C GLY A 299 20.61 3.60 -9.99
N GLU A 300 20.10 2.81 -9.04
CA GLU A 300 20.45 1.40 -8.89
C GLU A 300 19.89 0.53 -10.02
N LYS A 301 18.66 0.83 -10.49
CA LYS A 301 18.08 0.18 -11.68
C LYS A 301 18.90 0.43 -12.94
N ASP A 302 19.44 1.63 -13.12
CA ASP A 302 20.25 1.96 -14.28
C ASP A 302 21.64 1.28 -14.23
N ARG A 303 22.23 1.12 -13.03
CA ARG A 303 23.42 0.27 -12.85
C ARG A 303 23.17 -1.18 -13.24
N ILE A 304 22.09 -1.79 -12.73
CA ILE A 304 21.72 -3.18 -13.04
C ILE A 304 21.49 -3.36 -14.54
N ARG A 305 20.84 -2.38 -15.21
CA ARG A 305 20.67 -2.42 -16.67
C ARG A 305 21.99 -2.43 -17.40
N LYS A 306 22.93 -1.57 -16.98
CA LYS A 306 24.26 -1.48 -17.59
C LYS A 306 25.03 -2.80 -17.46
N GLU A 307 25.04 -3.39 -16.26
CA GLU A 307 25.66 -4.70 -16.00
C GLU A 307 25.00 -5.81 -16.81
N HIS A 308 23.67 -5.81 -16.95
CA HIS A 308 22.94 -6.78 -17.77
C HIS A 308 23.28 -6.66 -19.26
N THR A 309 23.44 -5.44 -19.79
CA THR A 309 23.93 -5.24 -21.17
C THR A 309 25.35 -5.74 -21.36
N GLU A 310 26.24 -5.49 -20.41
CA GLU A 310 27.64 -5.96 -20.46
C GLU A 310 27.71 -7.49 -20.40
N SER A 311 26.94 -8.14 -19.52
CA SER A 311 26.82 -9.61 -19.47
C SER A 311 26.22 -10.18 -20.76
N SER A 312 25.19 -9.54 -21.34
CA SER A 312 24.61 -10.00 -22.61
C SER A 312 25.60 -9.92 -23.76
N GLN A 313 26.44 -8.88 -23.82
CA GLN A 313 27.52 -8.77 -24.80
C GLN A 313 28.58 -9.86 -24.62
N LEU A 314 28.94 -10.18 -23.37
CA LEU A 314 29.90 -11.25 -23.07
C LEU A 314 29.37 -12.62 -23.50
N ILE A 315 28.09 -12.90 -23.23
CA ILE A 315 27.40 -14.13 -23.67
C ILE A 315 27.38 -14.23 -25.20
N GLY A 316 27.17 -13.11 -25.90
CA GLY A 316 27.26 -13.05 -27.37
C GLY A 316 28.63 -13.53 -27.89
N LYS A 317 29.71 -12.96 -27.35
CA LYS A 317 31.10 -13.33 -27.74
C LYS A 317 31.42 -14.80 -27.45
N LEU A 318 31.00 -15.31 -26.28
CA LEU A 318 31.21 -16.73 -25.93
C LEU A 318 30.45 -17.68 -26.87
N ASN A 319 29.27 -17.28 -27.34
CA ASN A 319 28.52 -18.07 -28.32
C ASN A 319 29.16 -18.06 -29.71
N GLU A 320 29.73 -16.92 -30.14
CA GLU A 320 30.51 -16.84 -31.38
C GLU A 320 31.74 -17.76 -31.32
N GLU A 321 32.52 -17.68 -30.25
CA GLU A 321 33.71 -18.52 -30.06
C GLU A 321 33.37 -20.02 -29.99
N LYS A 322 32.24 -20.37 -29.34
CA LYS A 322 31.72 -21.75 -29.34
C LYS A 322 31.36 -22.23 -30.75
N ASN A 323 30.76 -21.37 -31.58
CA ASN A 323 30.40 -21.72 -32.95
C ASN A 323 31.64 -21.92 -33.82
N ASP A 324 32.67 -21.10 -33.64
CA ASP A 324 33.95 -21.25 -34.35
C ASP A 324 34.66 -22.56 -33.98
N LEU A 325 34.72 -22.90 -32.69
CA LEU A 325 35.26 -24.17 -32.21
C LEU A 325 34.45 -25.38 -32.74
N GLN A 326 33.14 -25.25 -32.83
CA GLN A 326 32.27 -26.28 -33.43
C GLN A 326 32.56 -26.46 -34.92
N ALA A 327 32.78 -25.37 -35.66
CA ALA A 327 33.14 -25.40 -37.07
C ALA A 327 34.51 -26.06 -37.30
N GLU A 328 35.50 -25.77 -36.43
CA GLU A 328 36.81 -26.39 -36.48
C GLU A 328 36.75 -27.89 -36.18
N ARG A 329 35.97 -28.30 -35.17
CA ARG A 329 35.72 -29.71 -34.87
C ARG A 329 35.13 -30.45 -36.07
N ASN A 330 34.17 -29.84 -36.77
CA ASN A 330 33.56 -30.42 -37.97
C ASN A 330 34.58 -30.55 -39.12
N ARG A 331 35.44 -29.54 -39.32
CA ARG A 331 36.54 -29.61 -40.30
C ARG A 331 37.49 -30.77 -39.99
N LEU A 332 37.94 -30.90 -38.75
CA LEU A 332 38.83 -31.98 -38.32
C LEU A 332 38.19 -33.35 -38.52
N SER A 333 36.90 -33.50 -38.18
CA SER A 333 36.13 -34.73 -38.40
C SER A 333 36.11 -35.13 -39.89
N SER A 334 35.87 -34.17 -40.80
CA SER A 334 35.89 -34.45 -42.24
C SER A 334 37.27 -34.87 -42.74
N LYS A 335 38.34 -34.33 -42.13
CA LYS A 335 39.73 -34.67 -42.48
C LYS A 335 40.06 -36.10 -42.01
N THR A 336 39.56 -36.51 -40.84
CA THR A 336 39.73 -37.87 -40.33
C THR A 336 39.01 -38.89 -41.20
N GLU A 337 37.78 -38.57 -41.64
CA GLU A 337 37.00 -39.45 -42.52
C GLU A 337 37.67 -39.65 -43.89
N LYS A 338 38.27 -38.59 -44.46
CA LYS A 338 39.08 -38.68 -45.70
C LYS A 338 40.31 -39.57 -45.53
N LEU A 339 41.01 -39.46 -44.39
CA LEU A 339 42.17 -40.31 -44.10
C LEU A 339 41.76 -41.77 -43.93
N LEU A 340 40.64 -42.05 -43.25
CA LEU A 340 40.08 -43.40 -43.12
C LEU A 340 39.79 -44.05 -44.48
N LYS A 341 39.13 -43.34 -45.40
CA LYS A 341 38.92 -43.83 -46.77
C LYS A 341 40.22 -44.18 -47.49
N LYS A 342 41.24 -43.34 -47.33
CA LYS A 342 42.55 -43.56 -47.96
C LYS A 342 43.26 -44.80 -47.41
N VAL A 343 43.08 -45.08 -46.11
CA VAL A 343 43.56 -46.33 -45.50
C VAL A 343 42.83 -47.54 -46.07
N ASP A 344 41.50 -47.47 -46.25
CA ASP A 344 40.72 -48.56 -46.84
C ASP A 344 41.13 -48.84 -48.30
N GLU A 345 41.35 -47.79 -49.10
CA GLU A 345 41.85 -47.89 -50.48
C GLU A 345 43.21 -48.61 -50.55
N LEU A 346 44.16 -48.21 -49.70
CA LEU A 346 45.48 -48.83 -49.62
C LEU A 346 45.39 -50.30 -49.16
N GLN A 347 44.49 -50.62 -48.23
CA GLN A 347 44.27 -52.01 -47.80
C GLN A 347 43.73 -52.89 -48.93
N GLU A 348 42.85 -52.37 -49.79
CA GLU A 348 42.37 -53.09 -50.97
C GLU A 348 43.45 -53.26 -52.05
N GLU A 349 44.32 -52.27 -52.26
CA GLU A 349 45.49 -52.44 -53.14
C GLU A 349 46.46 -53.51 -52.64
N ILE A 350 46.70 -53.57 -51.33
CA ILE A 350 47.50 -54.63 -50.69
C ILE A 350 46.86 -56.01 -50.89
N LYS A 351 45.53 -56.11 -50.79
CA LYS A 351 44.80 -57.36 -51.09
C LYS A 351 44.94 -57.79 -52.55
N LYS A 352 44.79 -56.85 -53.48
CA LYS A 352 44.91 -57.13 -54.93
C LYS A 352 46.32 -57.59 -55.30
N SER A 353 47.35 -56.94 -54.75
CA SER A 353 48.75 -57.32 -54.97
C SER A 353 49.10 -58.67 -54.36
N LYS A 354 48.59 -59.02 -53.16
CA LYS A 354 48.72 -60.37 -52.57
C LYS A 354 48.09 -61.48 -53.42
N ASN A 355 46.99 -61.20 -54.11
CA ASN A 355 46.34 -62.15 -55.03
C ASN A 355 47.11 -62.32 -56.36
N PHE A 356 48.00 -61.39 -56.70
CA PHE A 356 48.86 -61.49 -57.90
C PHE A 356 50.11 -62.34 -57.62
N VAL A 357 50.68 -62.24 -56.42
CA VAL A 357 51.88 -62.98 -56.01
C VAL A 357 51.61 -64.48 -55.77
N SER A 358 50.37 -64.86 -55.50
CA SER A 358 49.99 -66.27 -55.26
C SER A 358 49.82 -67.11 -56.54
N ARG A 359 49.98 -66.54 -57.74
CA ARG A 359 49.74 -67.22 -59.03
C ARG A 359 51.01 -67.64 -59.80
N ASP A 360 52.20 -67.18 -59.42
CA ASP A 360 53.48 -67.53 -60.07
C ASP A 360 54.54 -67.97 -59.05
N GLN A 361 54.33 -69.15 -58.45
CA GLN A 361 55.36 -69.83 -57.66
C GLN A 361 56.22 -70.70 -58.58
N THR A 362 57.23 -70.13 -59.25
CA THR A 362 58.45 -70.87 -59.70
C THR A 362 59.64 -69.98 -60.14
N CYS A 363 59.66 -68.67 -59.88
CA CYS A 363 60.83 -67.84 -60.26
C CYS A 363 61.51 -67.19 -59.05
N SER A 364 62.79 -67.52 -58.81
CA SER A 364 63.59 -66.96 -57.71
C SER A 364 63.69 -65.43 -57.74
N ARG A 365 63.56 -64.82 -58.93
CA ARG A 365 63.59 -63.37 -59.13
C ARG A 365 62.34 -62.65 -58.59
N CYS A 366 61.22 -63.34 -58.43
CA CYS A 366 60.02 -62.80 -57.79
C CYS A 366 60.18 -62.69 -56.27
N HIS A 367 60.98 -63.57 -55.66
CA HIS A 367 61.18 -63.57 -54.22
C HIS A 367 62.11 -62.44 -53.75
N ASP A 368 63.08 -62.05 -54.58
CA ASP A 368 63.94 -60.89 -54.32
C ASP A 368 63.18 -59.56 -54.48
N LEU A 369 62.32 -59.45 -55.50
CA LEU A 369 61.42 -58.29 -55.67
C LEU A 369 60.40 -58.16 -54.55
N GLU A 370 59.85 -59.27 -54.05
CA GLU A 370 58.93 -59.27 -52.91
C GLU A 370 59.62 -58.83 -51.62
N LYS A 371 60.87 -59.26 -51.39
CA LYS A 371 61.70 -58.76 -50.28
C LYS A 371 62.02 -57.27 -50.41
N GLU A 372 62.35 -56.81 -51.61
CA GLU A 372 62.65 -55.39 -51.85
C GLU A 372 61.41 -54.51 -51.64
N LEU A 373 60.24 -54.95 -52.11
CA LEU A 373 58.96 -54.27 -51.87
C LEU A 373 58.55 -54.30 -50.39
N GLN A 374 58.76 -55.41 -49.68
CA GLN A 374 58.53 -55.47 -48.23
C GLN A 374 59.48 -54.56 -47.45
N LEU A 375 60.75 -54.47 -47.87
CA LEU A 375 61.71 -53.56 -47.24
C LEU A 375 61.28 -52.11 -47.45
N LYS A 376 60.88 -51.76 -48.67
CA LYS A 376 60.42 -50.41 -49.03
C LYS A 376 59.16 -50.02 -48.27
N HIS A 377 58.19 -50.93 -48.19
CA HIS A 377 56.96 -50.74 -47.43
C HIS A 377 57.22 -50.56 -45.93
N ASN A 378 58.14 -51.34 -45.35
CA ASN A 378 58.51 -51.20 -43.94
C ASN A 378 59.21 -49.86 -43.66
N VAL A 379 60.06 -49.39 -44.57
CA VAL A 379 60.71 -48.07 -44.45
C VAL A 379 59.68 -46.94 -44.55
N GLU A 380 58.76 -47.00 -45.53
CA GLU A 380 57.66 -46.02 -45.68
C GLU A 380 56.72 -46.00 -44.47
N MET A 381 56.36 -47.17 -43.94
CA MET A 381 55.53 -47.27 -42.73
C MET A 381 56.25 -46.68 -41.51
N GLN A 382 57.56 -46.91 -41.36
CA GLN A 382 58.36 -46.29 -40.30
C GLN A 382 58.49 -44.77 -40.47
N THR A 383 58.54 -44.26 -41.70
CA THR A 383 58.59 -42.81 -41.94
C THR A 383 57.25 -42.16 -41.62
N LEU A 384 56.14 -42.75 -42.07
CA LEU A 384 54.79 -42.27 -41.76
C LEU A 384 54.47 -42.35 -40.26
N GLU A 385 54.93 -43.40 -39.58
CA GLU A 385 54.74 -43.53 -38.13
C GLU A 385 55.56 -42.48 -37.37
N LYS A 386 56.77 -42.16 -37.85
CA LYS A 386 57.59 -41.08 -37.31
C LYS A 386 56.94 -39.71 -37.54
N GLU A 387 56.50 -39.40 -38.75
CA GLU A 387 55.80 -38.14 -39.08
C GLU A 387 54.51 -37.98 -38.26
N LYS A 388 53.71 -39.04 -38.12
CA LYS A 388 52.51 -39.04 -37.27
C LYS A 388 52.85 -38.76 -35.80
N ASN A 389 53.92 -39.34 -35.29
CA ASN A 389 54.35 -39.10 -33.91
C ASN A 389 54.89 -37.68 -33.71
N ASP A 390 55.61 -37.14 -34.69
CA ASP A 390 56.11 -35.77 -34.69
C ASP A 390 54.94 -34.76 -34.76
N GLU A 391 53.96 -34.96 -35.64
CA GLU A 391 52.73 -34.14 -35.72
C GLU A 391 51.89 -34.23 -34.44
N MET A 392 51.79 -35.43 -33.83
CA MET A 392 51.07 -35.62 -32.57
C MET A 392 51.78 -34.91 -31.41
N PHE A 393 53.12 -34.91 -31.41
CA PHE A 393 53.92 -34.21 -30.42
C PHE A 393 53.78 -32.69 -30.55
N GLU A 394 53.86 -32.15 -31.77
CA GLU A 394 53.63 -30.71 -32.02
C GLU A 394 52.20 -30.29 -31.65
N SER A 395 51.19 -31.11 -32.00
CA SER A 395 49.80 -30.84 -31.62
C SER A 395 49.60 -30.84 -30.11
N MET A 396 50.29 -31.73 -29.39
CA MET A 396 50.23 -31.81 -27.94
C MET A 396 50.90 -30.59 -27.30
N GLN A 397 52.07 -30.16 -27.77
CA GLN A 397 52.72 -28.93 -27.30
C GLN A 397 51.85 -27.70 -27.53
N LEU A 398 51.22 -27.58 -28.70
CA LEU A 398 50.33 -26.45 -29.00
C LEU A 398 49.12 -26.42 -28.05
N LYS A 399 48.50 -27.58 -27.77
CA LYS A 399 47.38 -27.68 -26.82
C LYS A 399 47.81 -27.34 -25.40
N GLU A 400 49.00 -27.77 -25.00
CA GLU A 400 49.53 -27.50 -23.66
C GLU A 400 49.83 -26.00 -23.48
N GLN A 401 50.33 -25.35 -24.53
CA GLN A 401 50.50 -23.89 -24.56
C GLN A 401 49.15 -23.14 -24.52
N GLN A 402 48.12 -23.62 -25.22
CA GLN A 402 46.77 -23.05 -25.16
C GLN A 402 46.15 -23.20 -23.75
N ILE A 403 46.31 -24.36 -23.11
CA ILE A 403 45.84 -24.59 -21.74
C ILE A 403 46.53 -23.63 -20.76
N GLU A 404 47.83 -23.41 -20.94
CA GLU A 404 48.58 -22.49 -20.08
C GLU A 404 48.13 -21.03 -20.25
N ASN A 405 47.86 -20.59 -21.48
CA ASN A 405 47.28 -19.27 -21.74
C ASN A 405 45.90 -19.10 -21.08
N LEU A 406 45.03 -20.11 -21.18
CA LEU A 406 43.72 -20.10 -20.53
C LEU A 406 43.83 -20.09 -18.99
N ARG A 407 44.82 -20.77 -18.41
CA ARG A 407 45.10 -20.71 -16.97
C ARG A 407 45.51 -19.31 -16.54
N GLN A 408 46.34 -18.63 -17.33
CA GLN A 408 46.77 -17.26 -17.06
C GLN A 408 45.60 -16.26 -17.18
N GLU A 409 44.74 -16.38 -18.19
CA GLU A 409 43.54 -15.54 -18.29
C GLU A 409 42.56 -15.78 -17.14
N LYS A 410 42.30 -17.04 -16.79
CA LYS A 410 41.47 -17.39 -15.63
C LYS A 410 42.01 -16.75 -14.35
N ALA A 411 43.32 -16.81 -14.12
CA ALA A 411 43.96 -16.20 -12.96
C ALA A 411 43.79 -14.66 -12.95
N LYS A 412 43.89 -14.00 -14.11
CA LYS A 412 43.63 -12.55 -14.24
C LYS A 412 42.19 -12.19 -13.90
N ILE A 413 41.22 -12.95 -14.41
CA ILE A 413 39.79 -12.73 -14.13
C ILE A 413 39.49 -12.96 -12.65
N GLU A 414 40.00 -14.03 -12.05
CA GLU A 414 39.83 -14.29 -10.62
C GLU A 414 40.42 -13.18 -9.75
N PHE A 415 41.56 -12.62 -10.14
CA PHE A 415 42.17 -11.48 -9.45
C PHE A 415 41.29 -10.22 -9.53
N GLN A 416 40.73 -9.91 -10.70
CA GLN A 416 39.80 -8.78 -10.88
C GLN A 416 38.52 -8.96 -10.05
N LEU A 417 37.94 -10.16 -10.06
CA LEU A 417 36.74 -10.47 -9.28
C LEU A 417 36.99 -10.36 -7.77
N ARG A 418 38.16 -10.77 -7.27
CA ARG A 418 38.54 -10.55 -5.86
C ARG A 418 38.62 -9.07 -5.51
N GLY A 419 39.18 -8.25 -6.40
CA GLY A 419 39.22 -6.79 -6.23
C GLY A 419 37.82 -6.16 -6.14
N GLN A 420 36.95 -6.50 -7.08
CA GLN A 420 35.56 -6.02 -7.10
C GLN A 420 34.77 -6.48 -5.86
N LYS A 421 34.94 -7.74 -5.44
CA LYS A 421 34.31 -8.26 -4.23
C LYS A 421 34.75 -7.49 -2.97
N ALA A 422 36.05 -7.23 -2.82
CA ALA A 422 36.57 -6.45 -1.69
C ALA A 422 36.02 -5.01 -1.68
N GLU A 423 35.86 -4.40 -2.85
CA GLU A 423 35.29 -3.06 -2.98
C GLU A 423 33.80 -3.02 -2.63
N MET A 424 33.02 -4.01 -3.08
CA MET A 424 31.62 -4.18 -2.68
C MET A 424 31.47 -4.42 -1.17
N GLU A 425 32.32 -5.24 -0.56
CA GLU A 425 32.31 -5.46 0.89
C GLU A 425 32.64 -4.18 1.68
N LYS A 426 33.53 -3.33 1.14
CA LYS A 426 33.86 -2.03 1.72
C LYS A 426 32.69 -1.03 1.62
N GLU A 427 31.97 -0.99 0.50
CA GLU A 427 30.78 -0.14 0.38
C GLU A 427 29.61 -0.69 1.21
N LEU A 428 29.46 -2.01 1.33
CA LEU A 428 28.46 -2.63 2.19
C LEU A 428 28.70 -2.31 3.67
N THR A 429 29.95 -2.34 4.13
CA THR A 429 30.29 -1.95 5.51
C THR A 429 30.05 -0.46 5.76
N LYS A 430 30.35 0.40 4.79
CA LYS A 430 30.03 1.84 4.85
C LYS A 430 28.52 2.12 4.87
N MET A 431 27.73 1.40 4.07
CA MET A 431 26.27 1.47 4.08
C MET A 431 25.69 1.02 5.41
N LYS A 432 26.20 -0.09 5.98
CA LYS A 432 25.80 -0.56 7.32
C LYS A 432 26.10 0.47 8.40
N ALA A 433 27.28 1.11 8.35
CA ALA A 433 27.65 2.16 9.29
C ALA A 433 26.69 3.36 9.21
N LYS A 434 26.38 3.84 8.00
CA LYS A 434 25.40 4.92 7.77
C LYS A 434 24.01 4.55 8.27
N HIS A 435 23.56 3.31 8.03
CA HIS A 435 22.27 2.85 8.54
C HIS A 435 22.25 2.84 10.07
N THR A 436 23.30 2.32 10.73
CA THR A 436 23.37 2.36 12.20
C THR A 436 23.36 3.78 12.77
N GLU A 437 23.97 4.73 12.07
CA GLU A 437 23.96 6.14 12.47
C GLU A 437 22.57 6.78 12.28
N ALA A 438 21.91 6.52 11.15
CA ALA A 438 20.55 6.98 10.90
C ALA A 438 19.53 6.43 11.93
N VAL A 439 19.69 5.17 12.36
CA VAL A 439 18.87 4.59 13.42
C VAL A 439 19.09 5.31 14.75
N ARG A 440 20.35 5.61 15.11
CA ARG A 440 20.67 6.37 16.33
C ARG A 440 20.09 7.78 16.29
N ASP A 441 20.16 8.45 15.14
CA ASP A 441 19.56 9.78 14.97
C ASP A 441 18.04 9.74 15.09
N LYS A 442 17.38 8.73 14.52
CA LYS A 442 15.94 8.53 14.68
C LYS A 442 15.56 8.30 16.14
N ASP A 443 16.33 7.52 16.88
CA ASP A 443 16.12 7.31 18.32
C ASP A 443 16.37 8.59 19.14
N ARG A 444 17.36 9.42 18.76
CA ARG A 444 17.60 10.72 19.40
C ARG A 444 16.41 11.67 19.18
N ILE A 445 15.95 11.80 17.94
CA ILE A 445 14.79 12.64 17.58
C ILE A 445 13.54 12.15 18.33
N ARG A 446 13.32 10.84 18.42
CA ARG A 446 12.17 10.27 19.16
C ARG A 446 12.25 10.60 20.66
N LYS A 447 13.43 10.54 21.27
CA LYS A 447 13.63 10.90 22.68
C LYS A 447 13.39 12.39 22.92
N GLU A 448 13.91 13.27 22.04
CA GLU A 448 13.67 14.71 22.11
C GLU A 448 12.19 15.05 21.95
N HIS A 449 11.52 14.46 20.96
CA HIS A 449 10.08 14.66 20.74
C HIS A 449 9.26 14.20 21.95
N ASN A 450 9.56 13.02 22.51
CA ASN A 450 8.89 12.54 23.71
C ASN A 450 9.13 13.44 24.93
N SER A 451 10.35 13.96 25.11
CA SER A 451 10.67 14.92 26.17
C SER A 451 9.84 16.21 26.03
N GLN A 452 9.76 16.76 24.82
CA GLN A 452 8.97 17.95 24.55
C GLN A 452 7.47 17.72 24.78
N LEU A 453 6.95 16.54 24.45
CA LEU A 453 5.56 16.18 24.70
C LEU A 453 5.26 16.09 26.20
N ILE A 454 6.18 15.50 26.98
CA ILE A 454 6.07 15.43 28.43
C ILE A 454 6.07 16.83 29.05
N ASP A 455 6.95 17.73 28.59
CA ASP A 455 6.99 19.11 29.08
C ASP A 455 5.71 19.89 28.75
N LYS A 456 5.13 19.69 27.56
CA LYS A 456 3.84 20.28 27.18
C LYS A 456 2.72 19.77 28.10
N LEU A 457 2.64 18.46 28.33
CA LEU A 457 1.65 17.85 29.21
C LEU A 457 1.78 18.33 30.65
N ASN A 458 3.01 18.50 31.16
CA ASN A 458 3.25 19.02 32.50
C ASN A 458 2.79 20.48 32.64
N LYS A 459 3.09 21.34 31.65
CA LYS A 459 2.59 22.73 31.63
C LYS A 459 1.07 22.81 31.59
N GLU A 460 0.42 21.92 30.84
CA GLU A 460 -1.03 21.87 30.74
C GLU A 460 -1.66 21.40 32.06
N LYS A 461 -1.05 20.39 32.70
CA LYS A 461 -1.43 19.94 34.04
C LYS A 461 -1.31 21.06 35.09
N GLU A 462 -0.25 21.87 35.04
CA GLU A 462 -0.11 23.04 35.92
C GLU A 462 -1.21 24.08 35.69
N LYS A 463 -1.52 24.40 34.42
CA LYS A 463 -2.62 25.31 34.07
C LYS A 463 -3.97 24.81 34.60
N LEU A 464 -4.26 23.53 34.44
CA LEU A 464 -5.48 22.90 34.94
C LEU A 464 -5.53 22.92 36.47
N THR A 465 -4.40 22.68 37.13
CA THR A 465 -4.30 22.75 38.59
C THR A 465 -4.56 24.16 39.10
N LYS A 466 -4.02 25.19 38.43
CA LYS A 466 -4.30 26.59 38.77
C LYS A 466 -5.79 26.92 38.59
N LYS A 467 -6.39 26.54 37.46
CA LYS A 467 -7.81 26.77 37.18
C LYS A 467 -8.72 26.05 38.20
N LYS A 468 -8.34 24.85 38.64
CA LYS A 468 -9.04 24.14 39.71
C LYS A 468 -9.02 24.93 41.01
N ASN A 469 -7.85 25.44 41.42
CA ASN A 469 -7.72 26.21 42.65
C ASN A 469 -8.50 27.54 42.58
N ASP A 470 -8.51 28.21 41.42
CA ASP A 470 -9.27 29.44 41.21
C ASP A 470 -10.79 29.19 41.34
N LEU A 471 -11.30 28.10 40.74
CA LEU A 471 -12.69 27.68 40.87
C LEU A 471 -13.07 27.31 42.31
N GLU A 472 -12.18 26.64 43.03
CA GLU A 472 -12.38 26.29 44.44
C GLU A 472 -12.42 27.56 45.33
N ALA A 473 -11.59 28.55 45.04
CA ALA A 473 -11.64 29.85 45.71
C ALA A 473 -12.92 30.62 45.40
N GLU A 474 -13.41 30.58 44.16
CA GLU A 474 -14.68 31.19 43.77
C GLU A 474 -15.88 30.50 44.45
N GLN A 475 -15.88 29.17 44.50
CA GLN A 475 -16.88 28.40 45.23
C GLN A 475 -16.94 28.80 46.71
N ASN A 476 -15.79 28.95 47.36
CA ASN A 476 -15.72 29.39 48.76
C ASN A 476 -16.23 30.83 48.95
N ARG A 477 -15.93 31.74 48.01
CA ARG A 477 -16.46 33.11 48.03
C ARG A 477 -17.98 33.14 47.90
N LEU A 478 -18.52 32.36 46.96
CA LEU A 478 -19.96 32.25 46.77
C LEU A 478 -20.64 31.67 48.01
N SER A 479 -20.07 30.62 48.61
CA SER A 479 -20.59 30.05 49.86
C SER A 479 -20.67 31.09 50.99
N SER A 480 -19.62 31.90 51.16
CA SER A 480 -19.61 32.99 52.16
C SER A 480 -20.64 34.09 51.85
N LYS A 481 -20.84 34.43 50.57
CA LYS A 481 -21.85 35.41 50.15
C LYS A 481 -23.25 34.91 50.45
N THR A 482 -23.53 33.63 50.19
CA THR A 482 -24.81 32.98 50.49
C THR A 482 -25.09 33.01 51.99
N GLU A 483 -24.10 32.72 52.85
CA GLU A 483 -24.26 32.80 54.30
C GLU A 483 -24.58 34.23 54.79
N LYS A 484 -23.96 35.26 54.19
CA LYS A 484 -24.25 36.66 54.53
C LYS A 484 -25.67 37.07 54.14
N LEU A 485 -26.07 36.76 52.91
CA LEU A 485 -27.42 37.04 52.42
C LEU A 485 -28.47 36.31 53.27
N LEU A 486 -28.18 35.08 53.70
CA LEU A 486 -29.09 34.33 54.57
C LEU A 486 -29.26 35.03 55.94
N LYS A 487 -28.19 35.64 56.49
CA LYS A 487 -28.30 36.44 57.72
C LYS A 487 -29.12 37.71 57.52
N GLU A 488 -28.86 38.46 56.45
CA GLU A 488 -29.63 39.67 56.13
C GLU A 488 -31.13 39.38 55.94
N VAL A 489 -31.45 38.29 55.23
CA VAL A 489 -32.85 37.85 55.05
C VAL A 489 -33.51 37.55 56.40
N ASN A 490 -32.81 36.86 57.31
CA ASN A 490 -33.35 36.56 58.64
C ASN A 490 -33.53 37.82 59.50
N GLU A 491 -32.63 38.80 59.39
CA GLU A 491 -32.74 40.08 60.10
C GLU A 491 -33.93 40.91 59.59
N LEU A 492 -34.10 41.01 58.27
CA LEU A 492 -35.24 41.68 57.64
C LEU A 492 -36.57 41.02 58.00
N GLN A 493 -36.62 39.69 58.08
CA GLN A 493 -37.81 38.97 58.53
C GLN A 493 -38.21 39.33 59.97
N GLU A 494 -37.25 39.51 60.87
CA GLU A 494 -37.52 39.95 62.24
C GLU A 494 -37.95 41.43 62.32
N GLU A 495 -37.44 42.31 61.44
CA GLU A 495 -37.91 43.70 61.35
C GLU A 495 -39.33 43.82 60.80
N ILE A 496 -39.67 43.02 59.78
CA ILE A 496 -41.03 42.93 59.23
C ILE A 496 -42.00 42.47 60.32
N LYS A 497 -41.59 41.50 61.15
CA LYS A 497 -42.39 41.00 62.28
C LYS A 497 -42.66 42.10 63.31
N LYS A 498 -41.64 42.87 63.70
CA LYS A 498 -41.78 44.01 64.62
C LYS A 498 -42.66 45.12 64.05
N SER A 499 -42.57 45.38 62.75
CA SER A 499 -43.38 46.41 62.07
C SER A 499 -44.85 46.00 61.97
N LYS A 500 -45.15 44.71 61.75
CA LYS A 500 -46.52 44.16 61.82
C LYS A 500 -47.15 44.30 63.21
N ASP A 501 -46.37 44.12 64.26
CA ASP A 501 -46.83 44.31 65.64
C ASP A 501 -47.10 45.79 65.97
N PHE A 502 -46.45 46.73 65.26
CA PHE A 502 -46.66 48.17 65.40
C PHE A 502 -47.92 48.66 64.67
N VAL A 503 -48.17 48.17 63.46
CA VAL A 503 -49.37 48.54 62.65
C VAL A 503 -50.67 48.01 63.28
N SER A 504 -50.60 46.98 64.12
CA SER A 504 -51.77 46.42 64.80
C SER A 504 -52.32 47.27 65.97
N ARG A 505 -51.67 48.38 66.34
CA ARG A 505 -52.04 49.21 67.51
C ARG A 505 -52.77 50.52 67.22
N ASP A 506 -52.82 50.99 65.98
CA ASP A 506 -53.49 52.25 65.64
C ASP A 506 -54.42 52.04 64.44
N GLN A 507 -55.73 51.94 64.71
CA GLN A 507 -56.76 52.67 63.97
C GLN A 507 -58.17 52.32 64.46
N THR A 508 -58.82 53.33 65.02
CA THR A 508 -60.23 53.40 65.41
C THR A 508 -61.08 53.91 64.25
N CYS A 509 -61.66 53.00 63.45
CA CYS A 509 -62.91 53.25 62.72
C CYS A 509 -63.55 51.92 62.29
N SER A 510 -64.59 51.47 62.99
CA SER A 510 -65.11 50.10 62.88
C SER A 510 -65.77 49.72 61.54
N ARG A 511 -65.92 50.66 60.59
CA ARG A 511 -66.61 50.40 59.31
C ARG A 511 -65.68 50.47 58.09
N CYS A 512 -64.55 51.15 58.18
CA CYS A 512 -63.46 51.01 57.21
C CYS A 512 -62.58 49.80 57.53
N HIS A 513 -62.45 49.47 58.82
CA HIS A 513 -61.67 48.33 59.29
C HIS A 513 -62.21 46.97 58.81
N ASP A 514 -63.52 46.83 58.61
CA ASP A 514 -64.11 45.56 58.16
C ASP A 514 -63.93 45.34 56.64
N LEU A 515 -64.07 46.38 55.83
CA LEU A 515 -63.81 46.33 54.37
C LEU A 515 -62.32 46.24 54.05
N GLU A 516 -61.48 46.96 54.80
CA GLU A 516 -60.03 46.88 54.68
C GLU A 516 -59.51 45.53 55.19
N LYS A 517 -60.11 44.96 56.25
CA LYS A 517 -59.85 43.56 56.63
C LYS A 517 -60.27 42.59 55.54
N GLU A 518 -61.45 42.72 54.94
CA GLU A 518 -61.88 41.81 53.86
C GLU A 518 -60.96 41.91 52.64
N LEU A 519 -60.56 43.12 52.23
CA LEU A 519 -59.66 43.31 51.10
C LEU A 519 -58.23 42.88 51.41
N GLN A 520 -57.70 43.15 52.61
CA GLN A 520 -56.39 42.65 53.05
C GLN A 520 -56.42 41.13 53.22
N LEU A 521 -57.49 40.54 53.74
CA LEU A 521 -57.61 39.09 53.88
C LEU A 521 -57.63 38.44 52.50
N LYS A 522 -58.41 38.99 51.56
CA LYS A 522 -58.47 38.50 50.18
C LYS A 522 -57.14 38.67 49.44
N HIS A 523 -56.51 39.84 49.54
CA HIS A 523 -55.20 40.09 48.92
C HIS A 523 -54.11 39.20 49.52
N ASN A 524 -54.10 39.00 50.85
CA ASN A 524 -53.16 38.10 51.50
C ASN A 524 -53.39 36.64 51.12
N VAL A 525 -54.64 36.21 50.97
CA VAL A 525 -54.97 34.86 50.49
C VAL A 525 -54.54 34.69 49.03
N ASP A 526 -54.80 35.67 48.16
CA ASP A 526 -54.41 35.64 46.75
C ASP A 526 -52.87 35.65 46.59
N MET A 527 -52.16 36.48 47.36
CA MET A 527 -50.69 36.52 47.39
C MET A 527 -50.08 35.23 47.95
N GLN A 528 -50.64 34.66 49.03
CA GLN A 528 -50.21 33.37 49.56
C GLN A 528 -50.49 32.24 48.56
N THR A 529 -51.58 32.30 47.81
CA THR A 529 -51.91 31.32 46.78
C THR A 529 -50.94 31.41 45.60
N LEU A 530 -50.63 32.62 45.13
CA LEU A 530 -49.63 32.86 44.08
C LEU A 530 -48.21 32.47 44.51
N GLU A 531 -47.83 32.77 45.75
CA GLU A 531 -46.53 32.39 46.30
C GLU A 531 -46.42 30.87 46.46
N LYS A 532 -47.50 30.22 46.91
CA LYS A 532 -47.60 28.76 46.94
C LYS A 532 -47.48 28.16 45.53
N GLU A 533 -48.23 28.65 44.55
CA GLU A 533 -48.12 28.18 43.16
C GLU A 533 -46.74 28.40 42.56
N LYS A 534 -46.08 29.53 42.87
CA LYS A 534 -44.72 29.82 42.42
C LYS A 534 -43.73 28.84 43.05
N ASN A 535 -43.86 28.57 44.34
CA ASN A 535 -43.00 27.63 45.05
C ASN A 535 -43.24 26.18 44.58
N ASP A 536 -44.50 25.80 44.33
CA ASP A 536 -44.87 24.49 43.78
C ASP A 536 -44.26 24.31 42.37
N LYS A 537 -44.38 25.31 41.48
CA LYS A 537 -43.76 25.29 40.14
C LYS A 537 -42.23 25.29 40.21
N MET A 538 -41.62 26.00 41.17
CA MET A 538 -40.17 26.00 41.37
C MET A 538 -39.69 24.63 41.87
N PHE A 539 -40.45 24.01 42.77
CA PHE A 539 -40.18 22.67 43.29
C PHE A 539 -40.31 21.60 42.20
N GLU A 540 -41.38 21.65 41.38
CA GLU A 540 -41.54 20.78 40.20
C GLU A 540 -40.39 20.96 39.20
N SER A 541 -39.99 22.21 38.91
CA SER A 541 -38.84 22.49 38.04
C SER A 541 -37.53 21.95 38.61
N MET A 542 -37.34 22.01 39.92
CA MET A 542 -36.15 21.50 40.60
C MET A 542 -36.12 19.98 40.58
N GLN A 543 -37.24 19.31 40.88
CA GLN A 543 -37.38 17.85 40.75
C GLN A 543 -37.11 17.37 39.32
N LEU A 544 -37.63 18.08 38.31
CA LEU A 544 -37.38 17.74 36.91
C LEU A 544 -35.89 17.86 36.55
N LYS A 545 -35.20 18.91 37.01
CA LYS A 545 -33.75 19.09 36.80
C LYS A 545 -32.95 18.01 37.52
N GLU A 546 -33.33 17.65 38.73
CA GLU A 546 -32.66 16.60 39.51
C GLU A 546 -32.83 15.23 38.84
N GLN A 547 -34.02 14.94 38.31
CA GLN A 547 -34.27 13.74 37.52
C GLN A 547 -33.44 13.72 36.21
N GLN A 548 -33.30 14.86 35.53
CA GLN A 548 -32.43 14.98 34.35
C GLN A 548 -30.96 14.75 34.69
N ILE A 549 -30.47 15.31 35.81
CA ILE A 549 -29.10 15.10 36.28
C ILE A 549 -28.87 13.61 36.58
N GLU A 550 -29.83 12.95 37.22
CA GLU A 550 -29.72 11.53 37.55
C GLU A 550 -29.70 10.64 36.29
N ASN A 551 -30.53 10.95 35.29
CA ASN A 551 -30.47 10.27 33.99
C ASN A 551 -29.11 10.43 33.31
N LEU A 552 -28.54 11.64 33.33
CA LEU A 552 -27.20 11.90 32.77
C LEU A 552 -26.10 11.16 33.55
N ARG A 553 -26.22 11.04 34.88
CA ARG A 553 -25.30 10.25 35.70
C ARG A 553 -25.36 8.76 35.34
N GLN A 554 -26.55 8.23 35.11
CA GLN A 554 -26.74 6.84 34.70
C GLN A 554 -26.19 6.58 33.29
N GLU A 555 -26.41 7.47 32.33
CA GLU A 555 -25.82 7.36 30.99
C GLU A 555 -24.29 7.43 31.02
N LYS A 556 -23.74 8.39 31.78
CA LYS A 556 -22.29 8.48 31.99
C LYS A 556 -21.72 7.17 32.57
N ALA A 557 -22.37 6.60 33.58
CA ALA A 557 -21.94 5.34 34.19
C ALA A 557 -21.97 4.17 33.17
N LYS A 558 -22.99 4.10 32.30
CA LYS A 558 -23.06 3.09 31.23
C LYS A 558 -21.90 3.25 30.23
N ILE A 559 -21.61 4.47 29.80
CA ILE A 559 -20.51 4.75 28.87
C ILE A 559 -19.16 4.40 29.50
N GLU A 560 -18.93 4.78 30.76
CA GLU A 560 -17.70 4.42 31.48
C GLU A 560 -17.52 2.91 31.61
N LEU A 561 -18.61 2.16 31.83
CA LEU A 561 -18.57 0.70 31.91
C LEU A 561 -18.24 0.06 30.55
N GLN A 562 -18.82 0.57 29.46
CA GLN A 562 -18.50 0.13 28.10
C GLN A 562 -17.04 0.40 27.74
N LEU A 563 -16.53 1.59 28.05
CA LEU A 563 -15.12 1.95 27.81
C LEU A 563 -14.16 1.08 28.61
N ARG A 564 -14.50 0.72 29.86
CA ARG A 564 -13.70 -0.23 30.65
C ARG A 564 -13.68 -1.63 30.02
N GLY A 565 -14.82 -2.09 29.50
CA GLY A 565 -14.92 -3.37 28.78
C GLY A 565 -14.01 -3.39 27.54
N GLN A 566 -14.14 -2.39 26.67
CA GLN A 566 -13.31 -2.26 25.46
C GLN A 566 -11.82 -2.15 25.79
N LYS A 567 -11.45 -1.43 26.85
CA LYS A 567 -10.06 -1.34 27.30
C LYS A 567 -9.52 -2.70 27.73
N ALA A 568 -10.29 -3.47 28.51
CA ALA A 568 -9.88 -4.80 28.94
C ALA A 568 -9.74 -5.78 27.76
N GLU A 569 -10.63 -5.71 26.78
CA GLU A 569 -10.55 -6.48 25.53
C GLU A 569 -9.26 -6.15 24.76
N MET A 570 -8.97 -4.86 24.54
CA MET A 570 -7.73 -4.44 23.88
C MET A 570 -6.46 -4.85 24.64
N GLU A 571 -6.48 -4.82 25.98
CA GLU A 571 -5.36 -5.28 26.79
C GLU A 571 -5.15 -6.81 26.65
N ASN A 572 -6.22 -7.59 26.59
CA ASN A 572 -6.17 -9.03 26.32
C ASN A 572 -5.68 -9.35 24.90
N GLU A 573 -6.12 -8.61 23.89
CA GLU A 573 -5.60 -8.75 22.53
C GLU A 573 -4.10 -8.42 22.46
N LEU A 574 -3.68 -7.33 23.12
CA LEU A 574 -2.28 -6.92 23.17
C LEU A 574 -1.39 -7.97 23.84
N THR A 575 -1.86 -8.60 24.92
CA THR A 575 -1.12 -9.69 25.58
C THR A 575 -1.04 -10.93 24.68
N ASN A 576 -2.11 -11.26 23.95
CA ASN A 576 -2.12 -12.36 22.99
C ASN A 576 -1.17 -12.11 21.80
N ILE A 577 -1.16 -10.89 21.25
CA ILE A 577 -0.22 -10.47 20.19
C ILE A 577 1.23 -10.56 20.69
N LYS A 578 1.52 -10.10 21.91
CA LYS A 578 2.86 -10.23 22.52
C LYS A 578 3.29 -11.69 22.67
N ALA A 579 2.38 -12.58 23.06
CA ALA A 579 2.65 -14.01 23.16
C ALA A 579 2.94 -14.64 21.79
N LYS A 580 2.14 -14.32 20.76
CA LYS A 580 2.36 -14.75 19.36
C LYS A 580 3.71 -14.26 18.85
N HIS A 581 4.05 -12.99 19.07
CA HIS A 581 5.33 -12.41 18.68
C HIS A 581 6.50 -13.11 19.38
N ALA A 582 6.41 -13.38 20.69
CA ALA A 582 7.45 -14.10 21.42
C ALA A 582 7.67 -15.52 20.86
N LYS A 583 6.59 -16.22 20.47
CA LYS A 583 6.69 -17.53 19.81
C LYS A 583 7.39 -17.44 18.45
N ALA A 584 7.03 -16.43 17.64
CA ALA A 584 7.65 -16.20 16.33
C ALA A 584 9.15 -15.86 16.43
N VAL A 585 9.56 -15.09 17.45
CA VAL A 585 10.98 -14.79 17.69
C VAL A 585 11.76 -16.06 18.04
N ARG A 586 11.22 -16.92 18.92
CA ARG A 586 11.87 -18.20 19.27
C ARG A 586 12.03 -19.10 18.05
N GLU A 587 11.01 -19.16 17.20
CA GLU A 587 11.04 -19.95 15.97
C GLU A 587 12.11 -19.42 14.99
N LYS A 588 12.20 -18.10 14.82
CA LYS A 588 13.23 -17.46 14.00
C LYS A 588 14.64 -17.78 14.51
N ASP A 589 14.84 -17.79 15.83
CA ASP A 589 16.15 -18.12 16.41
C ASP A 589 16.48 -19.61 16.28
N ARG A 590 15.48 -20.50 16.34
CA ARG A 590 15.65 -21.93 16.01
C ARG A 590 16.10 -22.12 14.57
N ILE A 591 15.41 -21.52 13.61
CA ILE A 591 15.74 -21.59 12.18
C ILE A 591 17.16 -21.04 11.91
N ARG A 592 17.56 -19.96 12.58
CA ARG A 592 18.93 -19.42 12.49
C ARG A 592 19.97 -20.43 12.96
N LYS A 593 19.71 -21.11 14.07
CA LYS A 593 20.60 -22.14 14.60
C LYS A 593 20.74 -23.32 13.62
N GLU A 594 19.62 -23.82 13.11
CA GLU A 594 19.61 -24.89 12.09
C GLU A 594 20.34 -24.48 10.81
N HIS A 595 20.18 -23.23 10.37
CA HIS A 595 20.91 -22.70 9.21
C HIS A 595 22.42 -22.63 9.48
N THR A 596 22.85 -22.22 10.68
CA THR A 596 24.28 -22.20 11.03
C THR A 596 24.87 -23.61 11.10
N GLU A 597 24.14 -24.58 11.66
CA GLU A 597 24.56 -25.98 11.72
C GLU A 597 24.66 -26.59 10.30
N SER A 598 23.67 -26.31 9.44
CA SER A 598 23.67 -26.73 8.04
C SER A 598 24.84 -26.12 7.27
N SER A 599 25.13 -24.83 7.47
CA SER A 599 26.28 -24.16 6.84
C SER A 599 27.61 -24.77 7.27
N GLN A 600 27.76 -25.14 8.55
CA GLN A 600 28.95 -25.84 9.04
C GLN A 600 29.10 -27.24 8.43
N LEU A 601 27.99 -27.98 8.30
CA LEU A 601 27.99 -29.30 7.67
C LEU A 601 28.39 -29.22 6.20
N ILE A 602 27.85 -28.24 5.46
CA ILE A 602 28.25 -27.96 4.06
C ILE A 602 29.75 -27.65 3.98
N GLY A 603 30.28 -26.88 4.93
CA GLY A 603 31.72 -26.60 5.02
C GLY A 603 32.56 -27.88 5.14
N LYS A 604 32.19 -28.77 6.06
CA LYS A 604 32.87 -30.07 6.26
C LYS A 604 32.79 -30.97 5.03
N LEU A 605 31.61 -31.06 4.40
CA LEU A 605 31.42 -31.85 3.18
C LEU A 605 32.27 -31.33 2.01
N ASN A 606 32.45 -30.00 1.90
CA ASN A 606 33.33 -29.41 0.90
C ASN A 606 34.81 -29.70 1.18
N GLU A 607 35.23 -29.71 2.45
CA GLU A 607 36.58 -30.14 2.83
C GLU A 607 36.82 -31.62 2.49
N GLU A 608 35.90 -32.50 2.84
CA GLU A 608 35.98 -33.92 2.49
C GLU A 608 36.03 -34.14 0.97
N LYS A 609 35.20 -33.42 0.21
CA LYS A 609 35.25 -33.44 -1.25
C LYS A 609 36.62 -33.06 -1.79
N ASN A 610 37.21 -31.98 -1.27
CA ASN A 610 38.53 -31.52 -1.70
C ASN A 610 39.63 -32.56 -1.39
N ILE A 611 39.54 -33.24 -0.24
CA ILE A 611 40.45 -34.33 0.12
C ILE A 611 40.31 -35.50 -0.86
N LEU A 612 39.08 -35.92 -1.17
CA LEU A 612 38.80 -36.99 -2.12
C LEU A 612 39.28 -36.65 -3.54
N GLU A 613 39.08 -35.41 -4.00
CA GLU A 613 39.61 -34.94 -5.29
C GLU A 613 41.15 -34.98 -5.32
N ALA A 614 41.81 -34.58 -4.25
CA ALA A 614 43.27 -34.66 -4.14
C ALA A 614 43.78 -36.11 -4.17
N GLU A 615 43.08 -37.02 -3.48
CA GLU A 615 43.40 -38.45 -3.49
C GLU A 615 43.18 -39.08 -4.86
N GLN A 616 42.08 -38.74 -5.54
CA GLN A 616 41.82 -39.16 -6.91
C GLN A 616 42.93 -38.72 -7.87
N ASN A 617 43.38 -37.46 -7.77
CA ASN A 617 44.49 -36.94 -8.57
C ASN A 617 45.81 -37.69 -8.29
N ARG A 618 46.09 -37.99 -7.01
CA ARG A 618 47.26 -38.76 -6.61
C ARG A 618 47.23 -40.19 -7.16
N LEU A 619 46.07 -40.84 -7.11
CA LEU A 619 45.87 -42.18 -7.67
C LEU A 619 46.03 -42.18 -9.20
N SER A 620 45.48 -41.17 -9.89
CA SER A 620 45.62 -40.99 -11.34
C SER A 620 47.09 -40.87 -11.75
N SER A 621 47.88 -40.07 -11.04
CA SER A 621 49.34 -39.96 -11.29
C SER A 621 50.07 -41.28 -11.06
N LYS A 622 49.67 -42.06 -10.04
CA LYS A 622 50.28 -43.36 -9.76
C LYS A 622 49.96 -44.39 -10.84
N THR A 623 48.73 -44.39 -11.36
CA THR A 623 48.32 -45.27 -12.48
C THR A 623 49.08 -44.93 -13.75
N GLU A 624 49.26 -43.64 -14.05
CA GLU A 624 50.03 -43.19 -15.21
C GLU A 624 51.51 -43.65 -15.14
N LYS A 625 52.14 -43.55 -13.97
CA LYS A 625 53.52 -44.06 -13.75
C LYS A 625 53.61 -45.58 -13.92
N LEU A 626 52.64 -46.33 -13.40
CA LEU A 626 52.59 -47.77 -13.56
C LEU A 626 52.40 -48.17 -15.02
N LEU A 627 51.52 -47.47 -15.75
CA LEU A 627 51.28 -47.70 -17.17
C LEU A 627 52.56 -47.49 -17.99
N LYS A 628 53.32 -46.43 -17.69
CA LYS A 628 54.62 -46.17 -18.32
C LYS A 628 55.62 -47.31 -18.10
N LYS A 629 55.69 -47.81 -16.86
CA LYS A 629 56.57 -48.93 -16.49
C LYS A 629 56.16 -50.25 -17.14
N VAL A 630 54.86 -50.51 -17.27
CA VAL A 630 54.33 -51.65 -18.03
C VAL A 630 54.75 -51.57 -19.50
N ASN A 631 54.65 -50.39 -20.12
CA ASN A 631 55.07 -50.20 -21.50
C ASN A 631 56.59 -50.41 -21.69
N GLU A 632 57.41 -49.92 -20.76
CA GLU A 632 58.87 -50.15 -20.76
C GLU A 632 59.20 -51.66 -20.69
N LEU A 633 58.57 -52.39 -19.76
CA LEU A 633 58.74 -53.84 -19.63
C LEU A 633 58.27 -54.60 -20.88
N GLN A 634 57.18 -54.18 -21.52
CA GLN A 634 56.71 -54.78 -22.77
C GLN A 634 57.72 -54.62 -23.91
N GLU A 635 58.38 -53.46 -24.00
CA GLU A 635 59.45 -53.22 -24.98
C GLU A 635 60.72 -54.04 -24.68
N GLU A 636 61.10 -54.21 -23.41
CA GLU A 636 62.18 -55.13 -23.02
C GLU A 636 61.87 -56.59 -23.37
N ILE A 637 60.62 -57.04 -23.14
CA ILE A 637 60.18 -58.38 -23.53
C ILE A 637 60.24 -58.56 -25.05
N LYS A 638 59.83 -57.57 -25.85
CA LYS A 638 59.98 -57.60 -27.32
C LYS A 638 61.44 -57.74 -27.74
N LYS A 639 62.35 -56.96 -27.13
CA LYS A 639 63.79 -57.03 -27.41
C LYS A 639 64.37 -58.41 -27.05
N SER A 640 63.97 -58.96 -25.90
CA SER A 640 64.38 -60.29 -25.44
C SER A 640 63.86 -61.41 -26.36
N LYS A 641 62.61 -61.32 -26.82
CA LYS A 641 62.01 -62.27 -27.78
C LYS A 641 62.79 -62.33 -29.10
N ASN A 642 63.21 -61.17 -29.61
CA ASN A 642 64.03 -61.08 -30.82
C ASN A 642 65.45 -61.67 -30.64
N PHE A 643 65.95 -61.71 -29.40
CA PHE A 643 67.23 -62.33 -29.06
C PHE A 643 67.10 -63.87 -28.94
N VAL A 644 66.02 -64.36 -28.34
CA VAL A 644 65.75 -65.80 -28.17
C VAL A 644 65.43 -66.50 -29.50
N SER A 645 64.78 -65.82 -30.45
CA SER A 645 64.50 -66.39 -31.79
C SER A 645 65.75 -66.69 -32.64
N ARG A 646 66.94 -66.23 -32.24
CA ARG A 646 68.21 -66.49 -32.97
C ARG A 646 69.06 -67.64 -32.39
N ASN A 647 68.70 -68.21 -31.25
CA ASN A 647 69.46 -69.29 -30.60
C ASN A 647 68.53 -70.41 -30.10
N GLN A 648 67.92 -71.13 -31.04
CA GLN A 648 67.25 -72.39 -30.75
C GLN A 648 68.26 -73.53 -30.69
N THR A 649 68.94 -73.74 -29.55
CA THR A 649 69.50 -75.05 -29.11
C THR A 649 70.11 -74.97 -27.70
N CYS A 650 69.42 -74.46 -26.68
CA CYS A 650 69.90 -74.59 -25.30
C CYS A 650 68.73 -74.72 -24.31
N SER A 651 68.81 -75.67 -23.37
CA SER A 651 67.75 -76.01 -22.41
C SER A 651 67.26 -74.79 -21.62
N ARG A 652 68.14 -73.82 -21.37
CA ARG A 652 67.81 -72.55 -20.69
C ARG A 652 66.78 -71.70 -21.42
N CYS A 653 66.69 -71.78 -22.75
CA CYS A 653 65.65 -71.09 -23.52
C CYS A 653 64.26 -71.73 -23.32
N HIS A 654 64.22 -73.05 -23.10
CA HIS A 654 62.98 -73.78 -22.83
C HIS A 654 62.45 -73.48 -21.41
N ASP A 655 63.35 -73.34 -20.43
CA ASP A 655 62.98 -72.92 -19.08
C ASP A 655 62.46 -71.47 -19.06
N LEU A 656 63.08 -70.57 -19.85
CA LEU A 656 62.60 -69.18 -20.01
C LEU A 656 61.25 -69.10 -20.75
N GLU A 657 60.98 -69.98 -21.71
CA GLU A 657 59.65 -70.08 -22.34
C GLU A 657 58.59 -70.53 -21.34
N LYS A 658 58.90 -71.51 -20.48
CA LYS A 658 58.00 -71.93 -19.39
C LYS A 658 57.74 -70.81 -18.39
N GLU A 659 58.77 -70.05 -17.98
CA GLU A 659 58.59 -68.87 -17.12
C GLU A 659 57.75 -67.80 -17.82
N LEU A 660 57.98 -67.54 -19.11
CA LEU A 660 57.20 -66.57 -19.87
C LEU A 660 55.73 -66.96 -19.98
N ASP A 661 55.43 -68.24 -20.19
CA ASP A 661 54.06 -68.73 -20.23
C ASP A 661 53.40 -68.74 -18.85
N ALA A 662 54.15 -69.04 -17.79
CA ALA A 662 53.67 -68.87 -16.40
C ALA A 662 53.31 -67.40 -16.11
N LEU A 663 54.21 -66.46 -16.45
CA LEU A 663 53.97 -65.01 -16.28
C LEU A 663 52.81 -64.50 -17.13
N LYS A 664 52.61 -65.00 -18.36
CA LYS A 664 51.42 -64.66 -19.16
C LYS A 664 50.14 -65.15 -18.48
N THR A 665 50.18 -66.35 -17.90
CA THR A 665 49.03 -66.94 -17.21
C THR A 665 48.69 -66.13 -15.96
N GLU A 666 49.70 -65.74 -15.19
CA GLU A 666 49.57 -64.89 -14.00
C GLU A 666 49.07 -63.48 -14.36
N ASN A 667 49.57 -62.86 -15.43
CA ASN A 667 49.10 -61.56 -15.91
C ASN A 667 47.63 -61.64 -16.37
N LYS A 668 47.24 -62.74 -17.01
CA LYS A 668 45.84 -62.97 -17.42
C LYS A 668 44.91 -63.13 -16.21
N GLN A 669 45.38 -63.81 -15.15
CA GLN A 669 44.65 -63.89 -13.86
C GLN A 669 44.55 -62.52 -13.18
N LEU A 670 45.62 -61.72 -13.17
CA LEU A 670 45.61 -60.36 -12.62
C LEU A 670 44.67 -59.42 -13.38
N GLN A 671 44.61 -59.52 -14.72
CA GLN A 671 43.66 -58.75 -15.53
C GLN A 671 42.21 -59.14 -15.25
N LEU A 672 41.92 -60.43 -15.08
CA LEU A 672 40.61 -60.91 -14.66
C LEU A 672 40.22 -60.33 -13.31
N LYS A 673 41.10 -60.43 -12.31
CA LYS A 673 40.87 -59.90 -10.97
C LYS A 673 40.67 -58.38 -10.96
N HIS A 674 41.47 -57.63 -11.72
CA HIS A 674 41.31 -56.19 -11.87
C HIS A 674 39.97 -55.81 -12.54
N ASN A 675 39.52 -56.59 -13.52
CA ASN A 675 38.21 -56.36 -14.16
C ASN A 675 37.05 -56.66 -13.19
N GLU A 676 37.17 -57.71 -12.37
CA GLU A 676 36.20 -58.02 -11.31
C GLU A 676 36.15 -56.89 -10.26
N GLU A 677 37.30 -56.41 -9.77
CA GLU A 677 37.40 -55.28 -8.84
C GLU A 677 36.85 -53.98 -9.44
N ARG A 678 37.05 -53.75 -10.74
CA ARG A 678 36.46 -52.61 -11.44
C ARG A 678 34.95 -52.72 -11.54
N GLN A 679 34.42 -53.92 -11.84
CA GLN A 679 32.98 -54.14 -11.90
C GLN A 679 32.31 -53.99 -10.53
N THR A 680 32.95 -54.44 -9.45
CA THR A 680 32.42 -54.26 -8.09
C THR A 680 32.43 -52.79 -7.67
N LEU A 681 33.51 -52.04 -7.94
CA LEU A 681 33.57 -50.60 -7.69
C LEU A 681 32.54 -49.81 -8.50
N GLU A 682 32.33 -50.17 -9.77
CA GLU A 682 31.35 -49.52 -10.63
C GLU A 682 29.92 -49.81 -10.16
N LYS A 683 29.65 -51.04 -9.70
CA LYS A 683 28.39 -51.38 -9.04
C LYS A 683 28.18 -50.57 -7.76
N GLU A 684 29.17 -50.52 -6.87
CA GLU A 684 29.08 -49.78 -5.60
C GLU A 684 28.88 -48.27 -5.83
N LYS A 685 29.52 -47.71 -6.86
CA LYS A 685 29.31 -46.32 -7.28
C LYS A 685 27.88 -46.08 -7.76
N ASN A 686 27.33 -47.00 -8.56
CA ASN A 686 25.96 -46.89 -9.05
C ASN A 686 24.94 -47.04 -7.92
N ASP A 687 25.17 -47.96 -6.98
CA ASP A 687 24.33 -48.16 -5.80
C ASP A 687 24.32 -46.88 -4.92
N LYS A 688 25.49 -46.29 -4.63
CA LYS A 688 25.59 -45.01 -3.90
C LYS A 688 24.95 -43.84 -4.65
N MET A 689 25.08 -43.80 -5.97
CA MET A 689 24.43 -42.77 -6.80
C MET A 689 22.91 -42.90 -6.74
N PHE A 690 22.40 -44.14 -6.76
CA PHE A 690 20.98 -44.44 -6.65
C PHE A 690 20.42 -44.07 -5.26
N GLU A 691 21.11 -44.43 -4.18
CA GLU A 691 20.75 -44.01 -2.81
C GLU A 691 20.75 -42.47 -2.67
N SER A 692 21.77 -41.80 -3.21
CA SER A 692 21.84 -40.33 -3.20
C SER A 692 20.68 -39.70 -3.98
N MET A 693 20.28 -40.30 -5.10
CA MET A 693 19.16 -39.84 -5.91
C MET A 693 17.82 -40.04 -5.18
N GLN A 694 17.60 -41.19 -4.54
CA GLN A 694 16.42 -41.44 -3.71
C GLN A 694 16.33 -40.46 -2.54
N LEU A 695 17.45 -40.19 -1.85
CA LEU A 695 17.47 -39.22 -0.76
C LEU A 695 17.12 -37.80 -1.24
N LYS A 696 17.64 -37.38 -2.40
CA LYS A 696 17.30 -36.08 -3.00
C LYS A 696 15.83 -36.02 -3.41
N GLU A 697 15.28 -37.09 -3.96
CA GLU A 697 13.88 -37.15 -4.35
C GLU A 697 12.95 -37.07 -3.12
N GLN A 698 13.31 -37.74 -2.02
CA GLN A 698 12.61 -37.61 -0.74
C GLN A 698 12.71 -36.18 -0.17
N GLN A 699 13.87 -35.53 -0.27
CA GLN A 699 14.03 -34.12 0.13
C GLN A 699 13.17 -33.17 -0.71
N ILE A 700 13.12 -33.38 -2.03
CA ILE A 700 12.26 -32.59 -2.93
C ILE A 700 10.79 -32.76 -2.54
N GLU A 701 10.36 -33.98 -2.21
CA GLU A 701 8.98 -34.23 -1.81
C GLU A 701 8.63 -33.58 -0.47
N ASN A 702 9.53 -33.62 0.52
CA ASN A 702 9.35 -32.90 1.77
C ASN A 702 9.23 -31.38 1.55
N LEU A 703 10.07 -30.81 0.68
CA LEU A 703 10.01 -29.37 0.33
C LEU A 703 8.71 -29.02 -0.41
N ARG A 704 8.17 -29.93 -1.24
CA ARG A 704 6.86 -29.74 -1.89
C ARG A 704 5.73 -29.71 -0.86
N GLN A 705 5.78 -30.59 0.13
CA GLN A 705 4.80 -30.63 1.22
C GLN A 705 4.87 -29.36 2.10
N GLU A 706 6.07 -28.93 2.49
CA GLU A 706 6.27 -27.68 3.24
C GLU A 706 5.78 -26.46 2.46
N LYS A 707 6.10 -26.38 1.15
CA LYS A 707 5.61 -25.31 0.28
C LYS A 707 4.08 -25.29 0.22
N ALA A 708 3.44 -26.44 0.03
CA ALA A 708 1.99 -26.55 0.01
C ALA A 708 1.35 -26.10 1.35
N GLN A 709 1.99 -26.44 2.47
CA GLN A 709 1.54 -26.02 3.80
C GLN A 709 1.66 -24.50 4.01
N ILE A 710 2.77 -23.90 3.55
CA ILE A 710 2.97 -22.43 3.60
C ILE A 710 1.94 -21.72 2.71
N GLU A 711 1.68 -22.23 1.50
CA GLU A 711 0.67 -21.67 0.60
C GLU A 711 -0.74 -21.72 1.21
N LEU A 712 -1.09 -22.83 1.88
CA LEU A 712 -2.35 -22.96 2.61
C LEU A 712 -2.45 -21.92 3.75
N GLN A 713 -1.37 -21.75 4.51
CA GLN A 713 -1.32 -20.78 5.61
C GLN A 713 -1.45 -19.33 5.11
N LEU A 714 -0.80 -19.00 3.99
CA LEU A 714 -0.92 -17.68 3.36
C LEU A 714 -2.34 -17.42 2.83
N ARG A 715 -3.01 -18.43 2.26
CA ARG A 715 -4.42 -18.32 1.85
C ARG A 715 -5.33 -18.04 3.05
N TYR A 716 -5.11 -18.72 4.17
CA TYR A 716 -5.88 -18.48 5.39
C TYR A 716 -5.67 -17.07 5.93
N GLN A 717 -4.42 -16.60 6.03
CA GLN A 717 -4.11 -15.24 6.48
C GLN A 717 -4.68 -14.17 5.55
N LYS A 718 -4.67 -14.40 4.23
CA LYS A 718 -5.28 -13.50 3.27
C LYS A 718 -6.79 -13.41 3.48
N ALA A 719 -7.48 -14.53 3.65
CA ALA A 719 -8.92 -14.56 3.94
C ALA A 719 -9.26 -13.85 5.27
N GLU A 720 -8.41 -14.00 6.29
CA GLU A 720 -8.56 -13.31 7.58
C GLU A 720 -8.45 -11.79 7.40
N MET A 721 -7.43 -11.30 6.68
CA MET A 721 -7.28 -9.87 6.38
C MET A 721 -8.42 -9.31 5.51
N GLU A 722 -8.93 -10.09 4.55
CA GLU A 722 -10.08 -9.70 3.74
C GLU A 722 -11.34 -9.54 4.60
N ASN A 723 -11.57 -10.45 5.55
CA ASN A 723 -12.68 -10.35 6.51
C ASN A 723 -12.54 -9.14 7.46
N GLU A 724 -11.32 -8.86 7.93
CA GLU A 724 -11.07 -7.66 8.75
C GLU A 724 -11.32 -6.37 7.95
N LEU A 725 -10.92 -6.35 6.68
CA LEU A 725 -11.15 -5.22 5.78
C LEU A 725 -12.65 -5.02 5.50
N THR A 726 -13.41 -6.09 5.28
CA THR A 726 -14.88 -6.00 5.10
C THR A 726 -15.56 -5.48 6.36
N ASN A 727 -15.18 -6.00 7.54
CA ASN A 727 -15.70 -5.52 8.82
C ASN A 727 -15.38 -4.03 9.05
N THR A 728 -14.19 -3.59 8.68
CA THR A 728 -13.79 -2.19 8.82
C THR A 728 -14.57 -1.28 7.87
N LYS A 729 -14.79 -1.72 6.63
CA LYS A 729 -15.64 -1.00 5.66
C LYS A 729 -17.08 -0.90 6.17
N GLU A 730 -17.64 -1.98 6.72
CA GLU A 730 -19.00 -1.99 7.26
C GLU A 730 -19.14 -1.04 8.45
N LYS A 731 -18.18 -1.05 9.39
CA LYS A 731 -18.13 -0.06 10.49
C LYS A 731 -18.03 1.38 9.99
N HIS A 732 -17.24 1.62 8.93
CA HIS A 732 -17.14 2.94 8.34
C HIS A 732 -18.46 3.40 7.69
N PHE A 733 -19.13 2.51 6.95
CA PHE A 733 -20.45 2.80 6.39
C PHE A 733 -21.49 3.06 7.48
N GLU A 734 -21.49 2.32 8.59
CA GLU A 734 -22.38 2.59 9.73
C GLU A 734 -22.10 3.96 10.35
N ALA A 735 -20.83 4.33 10.54
CA ALA A 735 -20.47 5.64 11.05
C ALA A 735 -20.88 6.80 10.11
N VAL A 736 -20.83 6.59 8.79
CA VAL A 736 -21.35 7.56 7.80
C VAL A 736 -22.87 7.66 7.92
N ARG A 737 -23.58 6.53 8.00
CA ARG A 737 -25.04 6.51 8.21
C ARG A 737 -25.45 7.23 9.51
N GLU A 738 -24.68 7.06 10.58
CA GLU A 738 -24.92 7.74 11.86
C GLU A 738 -24.80 9.27 11.70
N LYS A 739 -23.72 9.75 11.05
CA LYS A 739 -23.51 11.18 10.78
C LYS A 739 -24.59 11.78 9.88
N ASP A 740 -25.07 11.01 8.90
CA ASP A 740 -26.18 11.43 8.06
C ASP A 740 -27.46 11.58 8.89
N ARG A 741 -27.76 10.62 9.79
CA ARG A 741 -28.91 10.73 10.72
C ARG A 741 -28.79 11.95 11.63
N GLU A 742 -27.62 12.20 12.20
CA GLU A 742 -27.36 13.39 13.03
C GLU A 742 -27.57 14.69 12.24
N SER A 743 -27.10 14.73 11.00
CA SER A 743 -27.27 15.86 10.09
C SER A 743 -28.76 16.10 9.77
N PHE A 744 -29.51 15.04 9.49
CA PHE A 744 -30.96 15.13 9.29
C PHE A 744 -31.70 15.65 10.52
N GLN A 745 -31.36 15.16 11.71
CA GLN A 745 -31.94 15.65 12.97
C GLN A 745 -31.63 17.13 13.22
N LEU A 746 -30.42 17.58 12.88
CA LEU A 746 -30.03 18.99 12.99
C LEU A 746 -30.82 19.87 12.01
N ILE A 747 -30.98 19.43 10.76
CA ILE A 747 -31.81 20.13 9.76
C ILE A 747 -33.26 20.24 10.24
N GLU A 748 -33.82 19.16 10.79
CA GLU A 748 -35.19 19.18 11.33
C GLU A 748 -35.34 20.16 12.49
N LYS A 749 -34.35 20.24 13.40
CA LYS A 749 -34.33 21.23 14.49
C LYS A 749 -34.27 22.66 13.97
N LEU A 750 -33.39 22.94 13.01
CA LEU A 750 -33.27 24.26 12.38
C LEU A 750 -34.56 24.68 11.66
N ASN A 751 -35.22 23.75 10.97
CA ASN A 751 -36.51 24.02 10.34
C ASN A 751 -37.60 24.36 11.37
N LYS A 752 -37.66 23.64 12.50
CA LYS A 752 -38.58 23.96 13.61
C LYS A 752 -38.30 25.35 14.21
N GLU A 753 -37.04 25.74 14.37
CA GLU A 753 -36.68 27.08 14.83
C GLU A 753 -37.04 28.16 13.82
N LYS A 754 -36.79 27.92 12.53
CA LYS A 754 -37.19 28.80 11.43
C LYS A 754 -38.71 29.04 11.43
N GLU A 755 -39.51 27.98 11.61
CA GLU A 755 -40.97 28.12 11.73
C GLU A 755 -41.40 28.95 12.94
N LYS A 756 -40.75 28.77 14.09
CA LYS A 756 -41.00 29.60 15.29
C LYS A 756 -40.69 31.07 15.03
N LEU A 757 -39.57 31.37 14.36
CA LEU A 757 -39.19 32.73 13.98
C LEU A 757 -40.19 33.34 12.99
N ILE A 758 -40.63 32.57 11.98
CA ILE A 758 -41.66 33.01 11.03
C ILE A 758 -42.97 33.34 11.77
N LYS A 759 -43.41 32.48 12.70
CA LYS A 759 -44.62 32.72 13.50
C LYS A 759 -44.48 33.97 14.37
N SER A 760 -43.33 34.14 15.03
CA SER A 760 -43.03 35.34 15.83
C SER A 760 -43.05 36.62 14.99
N ARG A 761 -42.42 36.60 13.81
CA ARG A 761 -42.40 37.76 12.89
C ARG A 761 -43.78 38.08 12.33
N LYS A 762 -44.59 37.06 12.00
CA LYS A 762 -46.01 37.25 11.61
C LYS A 762 -46.81 37.91 12.74
N TYR A 763 -46.60 37.50 13.98
CA TYR A 763 -47.26 38.09 15.14
C TYR A 763 -46.83 39.54 15.37
N GLN A 764 -45.53 39.84 15.24
CA GLN A 764 -45.02 41.22 15.31
C GLN A 764 -45.61 42.11 14.20
N LEU A 765 -45.67 41.62 12.96
CA LEU A 765 -46.30 42.34 11.85
C LEU A 765 -47.79 42.56 12.09
N TYR A 766 -48.50 41.57 12.64
CA TYR A 766 -49.90 41.72 13.00
C TYR A 766 -50.13 42.80 14.06
N ILE A 767 -49.25 42.90 15.07
CA ILE A 767 -49.29 44.00 16.06
C ILE A 767 -49.06 45.34 15.37
N LEU A 768 -48.03 45.44 14.51
CA LEU A 768 -47.70 46.67 13.80
C LEU A 768 -48.80 47.14 12.84
N CYS A 769 -49.57 46.23 12.22
CA CYS A 769 -50.71 46.61 11.39
C CYS A 769 -51.95 47.03 12.20
N LYS A 770 -51.99 46.75 13.50
CA LYS A 770 -53.13 47.04 14.39
C LYS A 770 -52.93 48.32 15.20
N CYS A 771 -51.68 48.71 15.42
CA CYS A 771 -51.26 50.03 15.88
C CYS A 771 -51.30 51.02 14.72
#